data_AF-A0A2N3PSF8-F1
#
_entry.id   AF-A0A2N3PSF8-F1
#
_cell.length_a   1.000
_cell.length_b   1.000
_cell.length_c   1.000
_cell.angle_alpha   90.00
_cell.angle_beta   90.00
_cell.angle_gamma   90.00
#
_symmetry.space_group_name_H-M   'P 1'
#
loop_
_entity.id
_entity.type
_entity.pdbx_description
1 polymer ?
#
loop_
_entity_poly.entity_id
_entity_poly.type
_entity_poly.pdbx_seq_one_letter_code
_entity_poly.pdbx_strand_id
1 'polypeptide(L)'
;MSMFKPFRKELTWGGRKLVLETGTIARQADGAVLATYGETKVLCTVVGAKTPKPGVDFFPLTVNYQEKAFAAGKIPGGFFKREGRPSEKETLVSRLIDRPIRPLFADGYRNETQVICTVLSHDLENDPDIVSMVGTSAALTISGIPFMGPIGAARVGYIDGNYVLNPTSEQIPQSALELVVAGTVEGVLMVESEAKELSEEIMLGAVTFGHENFQPVINAIIELAEMCAKEPWDIAAPAPEAAVVRQKFTDGGIAAELADAYKVVVKQDRYAKVGEVKAKALESLGDNAAELAVASEVFKGLESDVVRGNILKTGIRIDGRDTKTVRPIEVSVGILPRAHGSALFTRGETQALVVATLGTGQDEQIIDALEGEYRERFMLHYNFPPYSVGEAGRIGSPGRREIGHGKLAWRAIRPTLPAKEAFPYTLRVVSEITESNGSSSMATVCGSSLALMDAGVPLPRPVAGIAMGLIKEDDGFAVLSDILGDEDHLGDMDFKVAGTETGVTALQMDIKITSITKEIMQIALGQAKDGRLHILGEMSKAIDRAREAVSGNAPRIVTFSIPKDKIREVIGTGGKVIREICEQTGAKIDIDDDGTIKVASVDSDAGQRAIDWIKGIVAEPEMGCVYNGKVVKTVDFGAFVNFLGARDGLVHVSELAPRRVEKVTDVVKMGDAVKVKVIGFDDRGKVKLSMKQVDQETGEDLSKKEEKKEA
;
A
#
# COMPACT_ATOMS: atom_id res chain seq x y z
N MET A 1 14.43 -22.95 45.29
CA MET A 1 13.50 -23.24 44.17
C MET A 1 13.73 -22.22 43.07
N SER A 2 13.78 -22.65 41.81
CA SER A 2 13.88 -21.71 40.68
C SER A 2 12.68 -20.76 40.72
N MET A 3 12.91 -19.47 40.48
CA MET A 3 11.84 -18.49 40.32
C MET A 3 11.01 -18.74 39.05
N PHE A 4 11.52 -19.52 38.10
CA PHE A 4 10.88 -19.82 36.82
C PHE A 4 10.07 -21.11 36.91
N LYS A 5 8.85 -21.06 36.38
CA LYS A 5 7.98 -22.22 36.13
C LYS A 5 7.69 -22.25 34.63
N PRO A 6 8.64 -22.71 33.79
CA PRO A 6 8.47 -22.66 32.35
C PRO A 6 7.40 -23.66 31.90
N PHE A 7 6.50 -23.21 31.05
CA PHE A 7 5.57 -24.06 30.31
C PHE A 7 5.84 -23.89 28.82
N ARG A 8 5.70 -24.98 28.07
CA ARG A 8 6.12 -25.03 26.67
C ARG A 8 5.22 -25.96 25.88
N LYS A 9 4.70 -25.48 24.76
CA LYS A 9 4.01 -26.29 23.75
C LYS A 9 4.68 -26.10 22.39
N GLU A 10 4.78 -27.16 21.61
CA GLU A 10 5.32 -27.11 20.26
C GLU A 10 4.50 -27.95 19.28
N LEU A 11 4.51 -27.55 18.02
CA LEU A 11 3.98 -28.30 16.88
C LEU A 11 4.75 -27.98 15.60
N THR A 12 4.66 -28.86 14.61
CA THR A 12 5.10 -28.57 13.24
C THR A 12 3.92 -28.01 12.46
N TRP A 13 4.07 -26.82 11.89
CA TRP A 13 3.02 -26.09 11.18
C TRP A 13 3.59 -25.48 9.90
N GLY A 14 3.01 -25.79 8.74
CA GLY A 14 3.54 -25.33 7.45
C GLY A 14 5.01 -25.69 7.22
N GLY A 15 5.41 -26.90 7.62
CA GLY A 15 6.77 -27.43 7.49
C GLY A 15 7.81 -26.88 8.49
N ARG A 16 7.43 -25.95 9.37
CA ARG A 16 8.32 -25.30 10.34
C ARG A 16 7.86 -25.54 11.77
N LYS A 17 8.78 -25.41 12.71
CA LYS A 17 8.48 -25.59 14.14
C LYS A 17 7.88 -24.32 14.72
N LEU A 18 6.69 -24.43 15.30
CA LEU A 18 6.06 -23.41 16.14
C LEU A 18 6.23 -23.80 17.61
N VAL A 19 6.71 -22.88 18.44
CA VAL A 19 6.91 -23.07 19.88
C VAL A 19 6.28 -21.91 20.64
N LEU A 20 5.49 -22.22 21.67
CA LEU A 20 4.88 -21.27 22.58
C LEU A 20 5.44 -21.50 23.99
N GLU A 21 6.11 -20.50 24.56
CA GLU A 21 6.75 -20.58 25.87
C GLU A 21 6.24 -19.50 26.83
N THR A 22 5.96 -19.86 28.08
CA THR A 22 5.56 -18.91 29.13
C THR A 22 6.17 -19.29 30.49
N GLY A 23 5.97 -18.44 31.51
CA GLY A 23 6.40 -18.69 32.90
C GLY A 23 7.86 -18.31 33.22
N THR A 24 8.60 -17.79 32.24
CA THR A 24 9.99 -17.31 32.41
C THR A 24 10.10 -15.79 32.27
N ILE A 25 9.61 -15.24 31.15
CA ILE A 25 9.74 -13.81 30.78
C ILE A 25 8.44 -13.07 31.11
N ALA A 26 8.55 -11.80 31.51
CA ALA A 26 7.41 -10.87 31.73
C ALA A 26 6.30 -11.39 32.68
N ARG A 27 6.68 -12.13 33.71
CA ARG A 27 5.76 -12.79 34.69
C ARG A 27 4.80 -11.85 35.45
N GLN A 28 4.99 -10.54 35.37
CA GLN A 28 4.10 -9.54 35.98
C GLN A 28 2.90 -9.21 35.09
N ALA A 29 2.96 -9.47 33.79
CA ALA A 29 1.81 -9.29 32.90
C ALA A 29 0.71 -10.29 33.23
N ASP A 30 -0.54 -9.99 32.86
CA ASP A 30 -1.65 -10.94 33.01
C ASP A 30 -1.41 -12.16 32.13
N GLY A 31 -0.97 -11.97 30.88
CA GLY A 31 -0.47 -13.03 30.02
C GLY A 31 0.84 -12.64 29.34
N ALA A 32 1.76 -13.59 29.18
CA ALA A 32 3.00 -13.38 28.44
C ALA A 32 3.44 -14.67 27.74
N VAL A 33 3.63 -14.63 26.44
CA VAL A 33 4.08 -15.77 25.63
C VAL A 33 5.23 -15.34 24.73
N LEU A 34 6.32 -16.10 24.75
CA LEU A 34 7.36 -16.05 23.74
C LEU A 34 7.00 -17.06 22.64
N ALA A 35 6.53 -16.55 21.51
CA ALA A 35 6.23 -17.36 20.33
C ALA A 35 7.47 -17.43 19.43
N THR A 36 7.80 -18.63 18.96
CA THR A 36 8.89 -18.89 18.00
C THR A 36 8.35 -19.66 16.82
N TYR A 37 8.58 -19.18 15.59
CA TYR A 37 8.26 -19.91 14.36
C TYR A 37 9.49 -19.93 13.46
N GLY A 38 10.08 -21.11 13.24
CA GLY A 38 11.44 -21.18 12.71
C GLY A 38 12.43 -20.55 13.71
N GLU A 39 13.13 -19.50 13.29
CA GLU A 39 14.03 -18.72 14.14
C GLU A 39 13.50 -17.30 14.45
N THR A 40 12.37 -16.90 13.84
CA THR A 40 11.65 -15.68 14.20
C THR A 40 11.00 -15.82 15.58
N LYS A 41 11.25 -14.86 16.47
CA LYS A 41 10.75 -14.83 17.85
C LYS A 41 10.06 -13.53 18.20
N VAL A 42 8.88 -13.64 18.80
CA VAL A 42 8.09 -12.50 19.26
C VAL A 42 7.65 -12.71 20.71
N LEU A 43 7.94 -11.73 21.57
CA LEU A 43 7.38 -11.67 22.91
C LEU A 43 6.04 -10.92 22.87
N CYS A 44 4.96 -11.62 23.19
CA CYS A 44 3.62 -11.08 23.25
C CYS A 44 3.16 -10.99 24.71
N THR A 45 2.80 -9.79 25.18
CA THR A 45 2.31 -9.57 26.54
C THR A 45 0.95 -8.90 26.53
N VAL A 46 0.13 -9.25 27.52
CA VAL A 46 -1.22 -8.72 27.71
C VAL A 46 -1.38 -8.27 29.15
N VAL A 47 -1.92 -7.07 29.33
CA VAL A 47 -2.28 -6.52 30.64
C VAL A 47 -3.67 -5.90 30.56
N GLY A 48 -4.53 -6.24 31.51
CA GLY A 48 -5.86 -5.64 31.66
C GLY A 48 -5.96 -4.87 32.98
N ALA A 49 -6.60 -3.71 32.95
CA ALA A 49 -7.03 -3.05 34.17
C ALA A 49 -8.09 -3.93 34.87
N LYS A 50 -8.08 -3.98 36.21
CA LYS A 50 -9.08 -4.75 36.97
C LYS A 50 -10.45 -4.07 37.04
N THR A 51 -10.48 -2.76 36.83
CA THR A 51 -11.71 -1.95 36.82
C THR A 51 -11.76 -1.06 35.58
N PRO A 52 -12.95 -0.79 35.04
CA PRO A 52 -13.11 0.13 33.94
C PRO A 52 -12.88 1.58 34.40
N LYS A 53 -12.40 2.43 33.49
CA LYS A 53 -12.26 3.87 33.75
C LYS A 53 -13.66 4.52 33.82
N PRO A 54 -13.96 5.37 34.81
CA PRO A 54 -15.23 6.08 34.86
C PRO A 54 -15.48 6.93 33.61
N GLY A 55 -16.71 6.90 33.08
CA GLY A 55 -17.12 7.72 31.94
C GLY A 55 -16.64 7.24 30.57
N VAL A 56 -16.05 6.05 30.46
CA VAL A 56 -15.67 5.46 29.18
C VAL A 56 -16.86 4.66 28.61
N ASP A 57 -17.29 5.02 27.40
CA ASP A 57 -18.43 4.43 26.68
C ASP A 57 -18.02 3.47 25.55
N PHE A 58 -16.73 3.17 25.44
CA PHE A 58 -16.16 2.23 24.48
C PHE A 58 -15.25 1.20 25.17
N PHE A 59 -14.77 0.19 24.44
CA PHE A 59 -13.77 -0.75 24.95
C PHE A 59 -12.34 -0.27 24.61
N PRO A 60 -11.55 0.22 25.60
CA PRO A 60 -10.19 0.71 25.40
C PRO A 60 -9.16 -0.42 25.22
N LEU A 61 -9.23 -1.11 24.09
CA LEU A 61 -8.20 -2.04 23.61
C LEU A 61 -7.15 -1.29 22.81
N THR A 62 -5.88 -1.44 23.21
CA THR A 62 -4.72 -0.95 22.47
C THR A 62 -3.76 -2.09 22.14
N VAL A 63 -3.51 -2.31 20.86
CA VAL A 63 -2.46 -3.22 20.39
C VAL A 63 -1.24 -2.44 19.92
N ASN A 64 -0.04 -2.83 20.36
CA ASN A 64 1.23 -2.28 19.94
C ASN A 64 2.15 -3.41 19.47
N TYR A 65 2.25 -3.58 18.16
CA TYR A 65 3.32 -4.35 17.56
C TYR A 65 4.53 -3.44 17.33
N GLN A 66 5.72 -3.92 17.68
CA GLN A 66 6.98 -3.19 17.52
C GLN A 66 8.12 -4.11 17.07
N GLU A 67 8.91 -3.60 16.14
CA GLU A 67 10.11 -4.23 15.62
C GLU A 67 11.33 -3.60 16.28
N LYS A 68 12.31 -4.43 16.64
CA LYS A 68 13.59 -3.97 17.14
C LYS A 68 14.65 -4.30 16.11
N ALA A 69 15.45 -3.31 15.70
CA ALA A 69 16.45 -3.51 14.65
C ALA A 69 17.47 -4.59 15.03
N PHE A 70 17.73 -4.77 16.32
CA PHE A 70 18.58 -5.87 16.82
C PHE A 70 18.02 -7.26 16.49
N ALA A 71 16.72 -7.41 16.24
CA ALA A 71 16.12 -8.68 15.85
C ALA A 71 16.68 -9.20 14.52
N ALA A 72 17.17 -8.31 13.67
CA ALA A 72 17.87 -8.62 12.42
C ALA A 72 19.39 -8.28 12.50
N GLY A 73 19.94 -8.07 13.70
CA GLY A 73 21.35 -7.72 13.90
C GLY A 73 21.74 -6.32 13.39
N LYS A 74 20.79 -5.40 13.26
CA LYS A 74 20.99 -4.05 12.70
C LYS A 74 20.96 -2.96 13.78
N ILE A 75 21.61 -1.84 13.48
CA ILE A 75 21.44 -0.56 14.18
C ILE A 75 20.50 0.30 13.32
N PRO A 76 19.46 0.96 13.87
CA PRO A 76 18.53 1.77 13.08
C PRO A 76 19.22 2.82 12.19
N GLY A 77 18.74 2.99 10.94
CA GLY A 77 19.35 3.89 9.96
C GLY A 77 19.25 5.37 10.32
N GLY A 78 18.21 5.76 11.07
CA GLY A 78 17.92 7.16 11.45
C GLY A 78 19.05 7.87 12.21
N PHE A 79 18.98 9.21 12.28
CA PHE A 79 20.02 10.06 12.90
C PHE A 79 20.34 9.67 14.35
N PHE A 80 19.33 9.32 15.14
CA PHE A 80 19.46 8.99 16.56
C PHE A 80 19.92 7.55 16.84
N LYS A 81 20.00 6.67 15.82
CA LYS A 81 20.37 5.25 15.98
C LYS A 81 19.52 4.49 17.01
N ARG A 82 18.25 4.86 17.11
CA ARG A 82 17.23 4.29 18.00
C ARG A 82 15.89 4.25 17.28
N GLU A 83 15.09 3.21 17.51
CA GLU A 83 13.72 3.12 17.01
C GLU A 83 12.88 4.28 17.59
N GLY A 84 12.13 4.94 16.71
CA GLY A 84 11.38 6.16 17.02
C GLY A 84 9.87 5.95 16.99
N ARG A 85 9.19 6.77 16.19
CA ARG A 85 7.76 6.60 15.91
C ARG A 85 7.50 5.25 15.23
N PRO A 86 6.31 4.65 15.41
CA PRO A 86 5.95 3.42 14.70
C PRO A 86 6.06 3.58 13.18
N SER A 87 6.60 2.56 12.52
CA SER A 87 6.62 2.43 11.07
C SER A 87 5.21 2.14 10.51
N GLU A 88 5.08 2.18 9.18
CA GLU A 88 3.86 1.74 8.50
C GLU A 88 3.58 0.27 8.82
N LYS A 89 4.58 -0.62 8.68
CA LYS A 89 4.46 -2.06 9.00
C LYS A 89 4.01 -2.23 10.45
N GLU A 90 4.63 -1.53 11.40
CA GLU A 90 4.27 -1.67 12.81
C GLU A 90 2.82 -1.26 13.10
N THR A 91 2.37 -0.18 12.47
CA THR A 91 1.00 0.31 12.59
C THR A 91 -0.01 -0.64 11.95
N LEU A 92 0.32 -1.18 10.77
CA LEU A 92 -0.54 -2.12 10.03
C LEU A 92 -0.66 -3.46 10.75
N VAL A 93 0.44 -4.03 11.23
CA VAL A 93 0.42 -5.29 11.97
C VAL A 93 -0.30 -5.12 13.31
N SER A 94 -0.13 -3.97 13.99
CA SER A 94 -0.93 -3.65 15.18
C SER A 94 -2.44 -3.70 14.90
N ARG A 95 -2.88 -3.20 13.74
CA ARG A 95 -4.29 -3.29 13.32
C ARG A 95 -4.69 -4.71 12.92
N LEU A 96 -3.81 -5.41 12.24
CA LEU A 96 -4.03 -6.79 11.79
C LEU A 96 -4.28 -7.73 12.98
N ILE A 97 -3.60 -7.50 14.11
CA ILE A 97 -3.81 -8.21 15.38
C ILE A 97 -5.08 -7.73 16.09
N ASP A 98 -5.33 -6.42 16.15
CA ASP A 98 -6.49 -5.81 16.86
C ASP A 98 -7.84 -6.29 16.32
N ARG A 99 -7.97 -6.32 14.98
CA ARG A 99 -9.22 -6.64 14.28
C ARG A 99 -9.86 -7.98 14.70
N PRO A 100 -9.16 -9.13 14.65
CA PRO A 100 -9.76 -10.41 15.02
C PRO A 100 -9.94 -10.61 16.53
N ILE A 101 -9.18 -9.93 17.41
CA ILE A 101 -9.32 -10.11 18.86
C ILE A 101 -10.41 -9.23 19.47
N ARG A 102 -10.66 -8.04 18.90
CA ARG A 102 -11.63 -7.06 19.42
C ARG A 102 -13.06 -7.62 19.59
N PRO A 103 -13.66 -8.35 18.63
CA PRO A 103 -15.02 -8.86 18.79
C PRO A 103 -15.12 -10.04 19.77
N LEU A 104 -14.01 -10.59 20.24
CA LEU A 104 -14.00 -11.75 21.13
C LEU A 104 -13.91 -11.40 22.61
N PHE A 105 -13.86 -10.13 22.99
CA PHE A 105 -14.01 -9.76 24.39
C PHE A 105 -15.47 -9.90 24.81
N ALA A 106 -15.69 -10.38 26.04
CA ALA A 106 -17.04 -10.55 26.57
C ALA A 106 -17.85 -9.24 26.48
N ASP A 107 -19.13 -9.35 26.15
CA ASP A 107 -20.00 -8.18 26.07
C ASP A 107 -20.02 -7.42 27.41
N GLY A 108 -20.06 -6.08 27.32
CA GLY A 108 -19.93 -5.19 28.47
C GLY A 108 -18.51 -5.05 29.06
N TYR A 109 -17.50 -5.80 28.58
CA TYR A 109 -16.12 -5.63 29.04
C TYR A 109 -15.51 -4.31 28.54
N ARG A 110 -15.28 -3.37 29.47
CA ARG A 110 -14.76 -2.01 29.18
C ARG A 110 -13.47 -1.66 29.91
N ASN A 111 -12.75 -2.68 30.40
CA ASN A 111 -11.50 -2.45 31.09
C ASN A 111 -10.38 -2.14 30.09
N GLU A 112 -9.51 -1.19 30.43
CA GLU A 112 -8.34 -0.88 29.60
C GLU A 112 -7.46 -2.11 29.44
N THR A 113 -7.26 -2.51 28.18
CA THR A 113 -6.51 -3.71 27.83
C THR A 113 -5.42 -3.34 26.85
N GLN A 114 -4.18 -3.70 27.18
CA GLN A 114 -3.02 -3.44 26.35
C GLN A 114 -2.37 -4.75 25.92
N VAL A 115 -2.14 -4.88 24.62
CA VAL A 115 -1.36 -5.95 24.01
C VAL A 115 -0.08 -5.35 23.45
N ILE A 116 1.07 -5.92 23.78
CA ILE A 116 2.37 -5.51 23.23
C ILE A 116 3.05 -6.73 22.60
N CYS A 117 3.36 -6.64 21.32
CA CYS A 117 4.13 -7.64 20.57
C CYS A 117 5.49 -7.04 20.23
N THR A 118 6.56 -7.66 20.71
CA THR A 118 7.93 -7.20 20.46
C THR A 118 8.70 -8.27 19.69
N VAL A 119 9.10 -7.95 18.45
CA VAL A 119 9.96 -8.84 17.67
C VAL A 119 11.37 -8.81 18.26
N LEU A 120 11.86 -9.98 18.66
CA LEU A 120 13.16 -10.14 19.33
C LEU A 120 14.21 -10.81 18.44
N SER A 121 13.76 -11.61 17.46
CA SER A 121 14.59 -12.30 16.47
C SER A 121 13.79 -12.39 15.18
N HIS A 122 14.45 -12.17 14.04
CA HIS A 122 13.85 -12.27 12.71
C HIS A 122 14.80 -13.06 11.80
N ASP A 123 14.32 -14.15 11.23
CA ASP A 123 15.14 -15.10 10.46
C ASP A 123 15.24 -14.81 8.96
N LEU A 124 14.58 -13.73 8.52
CA LEU A 124 14.50 -13.26 7.12
C LEU A 124 13.64 -14.14 6.22
N GLU A 125 13.09 -15.24 6.73
CA GLU A 125 12.23 -16.15 6.00
C GLU A 125 10.76 -16.05 6.43
N ASN A 126 10.53 -15.94 7.74
CA ASN A 126 9.22 -16.01 8.37
C ASN A 126 8.79 -14.64 8.87
N ASP A 127 7.76 -14.06 8.22
CA ASP A 127 7.20 -12.77 8.66
C ASP A 127 6.66 -12.87 10.10
N PRO A 128 7.05 -11.95 10.99
CA PRO A 128 6.67 -11.95 12.39
C PRO A 128 5.19 -11.63 12.64
N ASP A 129 4.43 -11.16 11.64
CA ASP A 129 3.04 -10.77 11.83
C ASP A 129 2.14 -11.95 12.26
N ILE A 130 2.19 -13.07 11.55
CA ILE A 130 1.46 -14.30 11.90
C ILE A 130 1.92 -14.82 13.27
N VAL A 131 3.22 -14.79 13.55
CA VAL A 131 3.79 -15.22 14.84
C VAL A 131 3.25 -14.35 15.98
N SER A 132 3.12 -13.04 15.75
CA SER A 132 2.57 -12.09 16.71
C SER A 132 1.08 -12.29 16.96
N MET A 133 0.31 -12.62 15.93
CA MET A 133 -1.12 -12.95 16.06
C MET A 133 -1.31 -14.21 16.93
N VAL A 134 -0.56 -15.27 16.63
CA VAL A 134 -0.59 -16.53 17.39
C VAL A 134 -0.12 -16.32 18.83
N GLY A 135 1.00 -15.60 19.03
CA GLY A 135 1.53 -15.29 20.35
C GLY A 135 0.58 -14.42 21.20
N THR A 136 -0.09 -13.44 20.57
CA THR A 136 -1.13 -12.62 21.22
C THR A 136 -2.30 -13.46 21.67
N SER A 137 -2.81 -14.33 20.78
CA SER A 137 -3.89 -15.26 21.09
C SER A 137 -3.55 -16.14 22.29
N ALA A 138 -2.36 -16.71 22.30
CA ALA A 138 -1.86 -17.51 23.42
C ALA A 138 -1.76 -16.68 24.72
N ALA A 139 -1.20 -15.48 24.65
CA ALA A 139 -1.05 -14.60 25.80
C ALA A 139 -2.42 -14.15 26.39
N LEU A 140 -3.39 -13.81 25.55
CA LEU A 140 -4.76 -13.50 25.97
C LEU A 140 -5.41 -14.70 26.66
N THR A 141 -5.30 -15.88 26.05
CA THR A 141 -5.94 -17.11 26.55
C THR A 141 -5.44 -17.51 27.94
N ILE A 142 -4.14 -17.34 28.23
CA ILE A 142 -3.58 -17.67 29.55
C ILE A 142 -3.77 -16.56 30.60
N SER A 143 -4.29 -15.39 30.22
CA SER A 143 -4.30 -14.19 31.08
C SER A 143 -5.40 -14.17 32.14
N GLY A 144 -6.48 -14.94 31.92
CA GLY A 144 -7.72 -14.88 32.69
C GLY A 144 -8.65 -13.72 32.31
N ILE A 145 -8.23 -12.81 31.42
CA ILE A 145 -9.10 -11.73 30.92
C ILE A 145 -10.31 -12.34 30.16
N PRO A 146 -11.52 -11.77 30.25
CA PRO A 146 -12.74 -12.24 29.56
C PRO A 146 -12.66 -12.21 28.02
N PHE A 147 -11.93 -13.15 27.45
CA PHE A 147 -11.68 -13.28 26.02
C PHE A 147 -12.15 -14.66 25.53
N MET A 148 -13.08 -14.67 24.58
CA MET A 148 -13.77 -15.84 24.03
C MET A 148 -12.97 -16.54 22.90
N GLY A 149 -11.64 -16.38 22.90
CA GLY A 149 -10.76 -17.10 21.98
C GLY A 149 -10.44 -18.53 22.47
N PRO A 150 -9.34 -19.13 22.00
CA PRO A 150 -8.27 -18.53 21.20
C PRO A 150 -8.62 -18.32 19.72
N ILE A 151 -7.84 -17.47 19.07
CA ILE A 151 -7.78 -17.37 17.61
C ILE A 151 -6.56 -18.09 17.03
N GLY A 152 -6.71 -18.61 15.82
CA GLY A 152 -5.64 -18.97 14.91
C GLY A 152 -5.44 -17.87 13.86
N ALA A 153 -4.28 -17.86 13.22
CA ALA A 153 -4.00 -17.01 12.07
C ALA A 153 -3.10 -17.77 11.09
N ALA A 154 -3.23 -17.49 9.80
CA ALA A 154 -2.41 -18.06 8.74
C ALA A 154 -2.23 -17.07 7.60
N ARG A 155 -1.10 -17.19 6.90
CA ARG A 155 -0.88 -16.55 5.61
C ARG A 155 -1.00 -17.59 4.50
N VAL A 156 -1.66 -17.26 3.41
CA VAL A 156 -1.91 -18.15 2.28
C VAL A 156 -1.36 -17.51 1.00
N GLY A 157 -0.47 -18.24 0.35
CA GLY A 157 0.02 -17.95 -1.00
C GLY A 157 -0.72 -18.77 -2.06
N TYR A 158 -0.58 -18.37 -3.33
CA TYR A 158 -1.09 -19.11 -4.48
C TYR A 158 0.01 -19.19 -5.54
N ILE A 159 0.66 -20.35 -5.63
CA ILE A 159 1.85 -20.61 -6.47
C ILE A 159 1.56 -21.84 -7.32
N ASP A 160 1.77 -21.72 -8.64
CA ASP A 160 1.56 -22.80 -9.61
C ASP A 160 0.19 -23.50 -9.48
N GLY A 161 -0.86 -22.73 -9.20
CA GLY A 161 -2.23 -23.24 -9.05
C GLY A 161 -2.57 -23.84 -7.68
N ASN A 162 -1.63 -23.84 -6.73
CA ASN A 162 -1.79 -24.46 -5.41
C ASN A 162 -1.78 -23.44 -4.27
N TYR A 163 -2.58 -23.68 -3.23
CA TYR A 163 -2.48 -22.94 -1.98
C TYR A 163 -1.24 -23.35 -1.20
N VAL A 164 -0.47 -22.36 -0.74
CA VAL A 164 0.75 -22.55 0.04
C VAL A 164 0.55 -21.91 1.42
N LEU A 165 0.74 -22.70 2.48
CA LEU A 165 0.61 -22.23 3.86
C LEU A 165 1.88 -21.51 4.34
N ASN A 166 1.69 -20.32 4.89
CA ASN A 166 2.72 -19.43 5.43
C ASN A 166 3.93 -19.31 4.48
N PRO A 167 3.74 -18.89 3.21
CA PRO A 167 4.85 -18.77 2.26
C PRO A 167 5.97 -17.90 2.84
N THR A 168 7.22 -18.29 2.58
CA THR A 168 8.40 -17.54 3.04
C THR A 168 8.57 -16.23 2.25
N SER A 169 9.41 -15.33 2.76
CA SER A 169 9.80 -14.09 2.07
C SER A 169 10.25 -14.31 0.62
N GLU A 170 10.91 -15.44 0.32
CA GLU A 170 11.36 -15.79 -1.04
C GLU A 170 10.23 -16.31 -1.94
N GLN A 171 9.20 -16.92 -1.35
CA GLN A 171 8.05 -17.48 -2.06
C GLN A 171 6.99 -16.41 -2.38
N ILE A 172 6.85 -15.38 -1.55
CA ILE A 172 5.86 -14.31 -1.73
C ILE A 172 5.95 -13.62 -3.11
N PRO A 173 7.14 -13.22 -3.62
CA PRO A 173 7.24 -12.60 -4.95
C PRO A 173 6.73 -13.50 -6.10
N GLN A 174 6.82 -14.82 -5.93
CA GLN A 174 6.37 -15.83 -6.89
C GLN A 174 4.86 -16.10 -6.78
N SER A 175 4.25 -15.68 -5.67
CA SER A 175 2.84 -15.87 -5.40
C SER A 175 1.96 -14.91 -6.21
N ALA A 176 0.79 -15.40 -6.61
CA ALA A 176 -0.31 -14.59 -7.13
C ALA A 176 -1.25 -14.08 -6.03
N LEU A 177 -1.08 -14.55 -4.79
CA LEU A 177 -1.90 -14.20 -3.64
C LEU A 177 -1.03 -13.97 -2.41
N GLU A 178 -1.33 -12.92 -1.67
CA GLU A 178 -0.88 -12.74 -0.30
C GLU A 178 -2.10 -12.48 0.56
N LEU A 179 -2.61 -13.52 1.22
CA LEU A 179 -3.81 -13.45 2.05
C LEU A 179 -3.48 -13.80 3.48
N VAL A 180 -3.82 -12.92 4.42
CA VAL A 180 -3.81 -13.21 5.86
C VAL A 180 -5.24 -13.45 6.30
N VAL A 181 -5.45 -14.54 7.02
CA VAL A 181 -6.73 -14.92 7.61
C VAL A 181 -6.55 -15.25 9.08
N ALA A 182 -7.50 -14.82 9.92
CA ALA A 182 -7.57 -15.18 11.32
C ALA A 182 -9.00 -15.47 11.75
N GLY A 183 -9.15 -16.36 12.72
CA GLY A 183 -10.46 -16.81 13.18
C GLY A 183 -10.39 -17.77 14.35
N THR A 184 -11.54 -18.29 14.75
CA THR A 184 -11.69 -19.28 15.81
C THR A 184 -11.88 -20.68 15.22
N VAL A 185 -12.18 -21.65 16.08
CA VAL A 185 -12.59 -22.99 15.66
C VAL A 185 -13.85 -22.94 14.79
N GLU A 186 -14.78 -22.04 15.11
CA GLU A 186 -16.09 -21.97 14.46
C GLU A 186 -16.05 -21.27 13.10
N GLY A 187 -15.26 -20.21 12.97
CA GLY A 187 -15.28 -19.40 11.77
C GLY A 187 -14.17 -18.37 11.66
N VAL A 188 -14.11 -17.72 10.51
CA VAL A 188 -13.17 -16.65 10.22
C VAL A 188 -13.68 -15.34 10.83
N LEU A 189 -12.76 -14.55 11.39
CA LEU A 189 -13.03 -13.23 11.96
C LEU A 189 -12.46 -12.10 11.13
N MET A 190 -11.34 -12.35 10.44
CA MET A 190 -10.63 -11.31 9.72
C MET A 190 -9.93 -11.88 8.49
N VAL A 191 -10.04 -11.17 7.37
CA VAL A 191 -9.26 -11.39 6.15
C VAL A 191 -8.65 -10.07 5.70
N GLU A 192 -7.42 -10.15 5.20
CA GLU A 192 -6.69 -9.05 4.57
C GLU A 192 -5.84 -9.61 3.43
N SER A 193 -6.03 -9.15 2.19
CA SER A 193 -5.29 -9.71 1.06
C SER A 193 -4.90 -8.73 -0.04
N GLU A 194 -3.84 -9.09 -0.75
CA GLU A 194 -3.42 -8.57 -2.07
C GLU A 194 -3.39 -9.75 -3.05
N ALA A 195 -3.92 -9.57 -4.26
CA ALA A 195 -4.04 -10.64 -5.26
C ALA A 195 -3.78 -10.12 -6.68
N LYS A 196 -3.23 -10.97 -7.55
CA LYS A 196 -3.01 -10.69 -8.98
C LYS A 196 -4.21 -11.14 -9.81
N GLU A 197 -5.32 -10.41 -9.69
CA GLU A 197 -6.59 -10.64 -10.43
C GLU A 197 -7.11 -12.09 -10.34
N LEU A 198 -7.24 -12.62 -9.12
CA LEU A 198 -7.74 -13.98 -8.89
C LEU A 198 -9.27 -14.03 -8.80
N SER A 199 -9.87 -15.16 -9.18
CA SER A 199 -11.33 -15.33 -9.13
C SER A 199 -11.86 -15.36 -7.69
N GLU A 200 -13.13 -15.01 -7.50
CA GLU A 200 -13.79 -15.08 -6.19
C GLU A 200 -13.72 -16.49 -5.58
N GLU A 201 -13.75 -17.54 -6.40
CA GLU A 201 -13.62 -18.94 -5.98
C GLU A 201 -12.22 -19.24 -5.39
N ILE A 202 -11.16 -18.77 -6.05
CA ILE A 202 -9.78 -18.95 -5.56
C ILE A 202 -9.58 -18.17 -4.26
N MET A 203 -10.11 -16.94 -4.18
CA MET A 203 -10.05 -16.12 -2.97
C MET A 203 -10.76 -16.80 -1.79
N LEU A 204 -11.98 -17.30 -1.99
CA LEU A 204 -12.72 -18.01 -0.95
C LEU A 204 -12.04 -19.34 -0.57
N GLY A 205 -11.50 -20.07 -1.54
CA GLY A 205 -10.73 -21.28 -1.31
C GLY A 205 -9.49 -21.04 -0.44
N ALA A 206 -8.79 -19.92 -0.65
CA ALA A 206 -7.67 -19.52 0.19
C ALA A 206 -8.10 -19.21 1.65
N VAL A 207 -9.24 -18.54 1.84
CA VAL A 207 -9.81 -18.29 3.18
C VAL A 207 -10.13 -19.60 3.89
N THR A 208 -10.81 -20.54 3.21
CA THR A 208 -11.10 -21.87 3.76
C THR A 208 -9.82 -22.64 4.08
N PHE A 209 -8.86 -22.67 3.15
CA PHE A 209 -7.58 -23.33 3.36
C PHE A 209 -6.84 -22.79 4.58
N GLY A 210 -6.78 -21.47 4.76
CA GLY A 210 -6.13 -20.89 5.95
C GLY A 210 -6.88 -21.22 7.25
N HIS A 211 -8.21 -21.18 7.26
CA HIS A 211 -9.04 -21.55 8.42
C HIS A 211 -8.80 -22.99 8.87
N GLU A 212 -8.79 -23.93 7.93
CA GLU A 212 -8.50 -25.35 8.22
C GLU A 212 -7.08 -25.55 8.75
N ASN A 213 -6.11 -24.83 8.18
CA ASN A 213 -4.69 -25.04 8.48
C ASN A 213 -4.20 -24.37 9.77
N PHE A 214 -4.92 -23.39 10.33
CA PHE A 214 -4.59 -22.85 11.66
C PHE A 214 -5.26 -23.59 12.82
N GLN A 215 -6.18 -24.53 12.58
CA GLN A 215 -6.85 -25.29 13.65
C GLN A 215 -5.86 -26.01 14.59
N PRO A 216 -4.76 -26.64 14.10
CA PRO A 216 -3.76 -27.23 14.99
C PRO A 216 -3.09 -26.21 15.93
N VAL A 217 -2.99 -24.96 15.51
CA VAL A 217 -2.42 -23.87 16.33
C VAL A 217 -3.38 -23.49 17.46
N ILE A 218 -4.68 -23.40 17.18
CA ILE A 218 -5.71 -23.16 18.21
C ILE A 218 -5.63 -24.27 19.26
N ASN A 219 -5.60 -25.53 18.85
CA ASN A 219 -5.51 -26.67 19.77
C ASN A 219 -4.24 -26.59 20.63
N ALA A 220 -3.10 -26.22 20.05
CA ALA A 220 -1.86 -26.03 20.80
C ALA A 220 -1.94 -24.89 21.84
N ILE A 221 -2.69 -23.82 21.54
CA ILE A 221 -2.94 -22.73 22.50
C ILE A 221 -3.82 -23.21 23.65
N ILE A 222 -4.88 -23.97 23.36
CA ILE A 222 -5.78 -24.55 24.37
C ILE A 222 -4.98 -25.47 25.31
N GLU A 223 -4.20 -26.39 24.74
CA GLU A 223 -3.36 -27.29 25.54
C GLU A 223 -2.34 -26.52 26.39
N LEU A 224 -1.78 -25.42 25.90
CA LEU A 224 -0.93 -24.54 26.71
C LEU A 224 -1.71 -23.91 27.88
N ALA A 225 -2.92 -23.43 27.61
CA ALA A 225 -3.78 -22.83 28.62
C ALA A 225 -4.18 -23.84 29.71
N GLU A 226 -4.50 -25.08 29.35
CA GLU A 226 -4.79 -26.16 30.31
C GLU A 226 -3.62 -26.43 31.28
N MET A 227 -2.38 -26.17 30.85
CA MET A 227 -1.20 -26.34 31.69
C MET A 227 -0.94 -25.18 32.64
N CYS A 228 -1.28 -23.94 32.26
CA CYS A 228 -0.75 -22.75 32.95
C CYS A 228 -1.61 -21.48 32.93
N ALA A 229 -2.84 -21.52 32.40
CA ALA A 229 -3.71 -20.35 32.42
C ALA A 229 -3.97 -19.88 33.86
N LYS A 230 -4.09 -18.56 34.02
CA LYS A 230 -4.52 -17.96 35.28
C LYS A 230 -6.03 -18.13 35.45
N GLU A 231 -6.48 -18.03 36.70
CA GLU A 231 -7.90 -18.03 37.03
C GLU A 231 -8.66 -16.97 36.18
N PRO A 232 -9.75 -17.36 35.52
CA PRO A 232 -10.61 -16.44 34.78
C PRO A 232 -11.13 -15.32 35.69
N TRP A 233 -11.26 -14.12 35.13
CA TRP A 233 -11.85 -12.99 35.85
C TRP A 233 -13.37 -13.06 35.73
N ASP A 234 -14.04 -12.63 36.80
CA ASP A 234 -15.48 -12.49 36.78
C ASP A 234 -15.90 -11.42 35.77
N ILE A 235 -16.92 -11.74 34.97
CA ILE A 235 -17.60 -10.79 34.10
C ILE A 235 -18.73 -10.17 34.92
N ALA A 236 -18.80 -8.84 34.95
CA ALA A 236 -19.91 -8.16 35.61
C ALA A 236 -21.23 -8.56 34.93
N ALA A 237 -22.21 -9.01 35.71
CA ALA A 237 -23.54 -9.26 35.19
C ALA A 237 -24.14 -7.96 34.64
N PRO A 238 -24.94 -8.02 33.55
CA PRO A 238 -25.68 -6.87 33.07
C PRO A 238 -26.50 -6.24 34.20
N ALA A 239 -26.54 -4.91 34.22
CA ALA A 239 -27.34 -4.16 35.19
C ALA A 239 -28.84 -4.54 35.05
N PRO A 240 -29.53 -4.95 36.12
CA PRO A 240 -30.96 -5.32 36.07
C PRO A 240 -31.85 -4.23 35.45
N GLU A 241 -31.45 -2.97 35.62
CA GLU A 241 -32.12 -1.79 35.08
C GLU A 241 -32.19 -1.81 33.54
N ALA A 242 -31.25 -2.46 32.85
CA ALA A 242 -31.25 -2.52 31.39
C ALA A 242 -32.53 -3.17 30.84
N ALA A 243 -33.01 -4.24 31.47
CA ALA A 243 -34.26 -4.90 31.09
C ALA A 243 -35.48 -4.00 31.36
N VAL A 244 -35.48 -3.29 32.49
CA VAL A 244 -36.55 -2.34 32.85
C VAL A 244 -36.62 -1.19 31.84
N VAL A 245 -35.47 -0.59 31.51
CA VAL A 245 -35.38 0.50 30.54
C VAL A 245 -35.82 0.03 29.15
N ARG A 246 -35.42 -1.19 28.73
CA ARG A 246 -35.84 -1.75 27.44
C ARG A 246 -37.35 -1.91 27.36
N GLN A 247 -37.98 -2.37 28.45
CA GLN A 247 -39.43 -2.46 28.53
C GLN A 247 -40.09 -1.08 28.47
N LYS A 248 -39.60 -0.08 29.22
CA LYS A 248 -40.12 1.29 29.17
C LYS A 248 -40.03 1.92 27.78
N PHE A 249 -38.90 1.74 27.08
CA PHE A 249 -38.76 2.25 25.71
C PHE A 249 -39.71 1.56 24.73
N THR A 250 -39.93 0.26 24.90
CA THR A 250 -40.88 -0.51 24.09
C THR A 250 -42.31 -0.02 24.32
N ASP A 251 -42.75 0.07 25.58
CA ASP A 251 -44.10 0.51 25.96
C ASP A 251 -44.35 1.98 25.60
N GLY A 252 -43.30 2.81 25.66
CA GLY A 252 -43.33 4.22 25.29
C GLY A 252 -43.36 4.49 23.78
N GLY A 253 -43.34 3.46 22.93
CA GLY A 253 -43.40 3.62 21.47
C GLY A 253 -42.11 4.12 20.82
N ILE A 254 -40.98 4.14 21.55
CA ILE A 254 -39.69 4.64 21.05
C ILE A 254 -39.23 3.84 19.82
N ALA A 255 -39.51 2.53 19.77
CA ALA A 255 -39.18 1.68 18.62
C ALA A 255 -39.88 2.13 17.33
N ALA A 256 -41.15 2.55 17.42
CA ALA A 256 -41.90 3.03 16.27
C ALA A 256 -41.40 4.40 15.80
N GLU A 257 -41.09 5.29 16.74
CA GLU A 257 -40.50 6.60 16.43
C GLU A 257 -39.11 6.47 15.80
N LEU A 258 -38.30 5.51 16.28
CA LEU A 258 -37.03 5.15 15.65
C LEU A 258 -37.26 4.64 14.22
N ALA A 259 -38.20 3.72 14.02
CA ALA A 259 -38.51 3.21 12.69
C ALA A 259 -38.92 4.33 11.72
N ASP A 260 -39.64 5.35 12.19
CA ASP A 260 -39.99 6.53 11.40
C ASP A 260 -38.80 7.48 11.18
N ALA A 261 -37.89 7.62 12.15
CA ALA A 261 -36.66 8.39 11.99
C ALA A 261 -35.74 7.77 10.93
N TYR A 262 -35.61 6.43 10.90
CA TYR A 262 -34.80 5.71 9.90
C TYR A 262 -35.38 5.72 8.49
N LYS A 263 -36.60 6.23 8.27
CA LYS A 263 -37.14 6.49 6.91
C LYS A 263 -36.55 7.76 6.28
N VAL A 264 -35.86 8.60 7.06
CA VAL A 264 -35.21 9.82 6.55
C VAL A 264 -33.94 9.43 5.80
N VAL A 265 -33.90 9.76 4.51
CA VAL A 265 -32.82 9.34 3.60
C VAL A 265 -31.52 10.11 3.84
N VAL A 266 -31.59 11.45 3.95
CA VAL A 266 -30.42 12.32 4.16
C VAL A 266 -29.82 12.05 5.54
N LYS A 267 -28.51 11.76 5.58
CA LYS A 267 -27.83 11.31 6.81
C LYS A 267 -27.96 12.30 7.96
N GLN A 268 -27.68 13.58 7.70
CA GLN A 268 -27.69 14.63 8.74
C GLN A 268 -29.08 14.84 9.33
N ASP A 269 -30.11 14.88 8.48
CA ASP A 269 -31.51 15.02 8.91
C ASP A 269 -31.97 13.79 9.71
N ARG A 270 -31.55 12.59 9.29
CA ARG A 270 -31.80 11.35 10.04
C ARG A 270 -31.17 11.42 11.44
N TYR A 271 -29.91 11.84 11.54
CA TYR A 271 -29.20 11.93 12.82
C TYR A 271 -29.84 12.95 13.76
N ALA A 272 -30.27 14.10 13.24
CA ALA A 272 -31.03 15.07 14.02
C ALA A 272 -32.30 14.44 14.61
N LYS A 273 -33.07 13.73 13.78
CA LYS A 273 -34.33 13.09 14.21
C LYS A 273 -34.12 11.93 15.18
N VAL A 274 -33.09 11.10 14.98
CA VAL A 274 -32.71 10.06 15.95
C VAL A 274 -32.28 10.71 17.28
N GLY A 275 -31.60 11.86 17.23
CA GLY A 275 -31.25 12.65 18.41
C GLY A 275 -32.48 13.15 19.18
N GLU A 276 -33.53 13.61 18.49
CA GLU A 276 -34.81 13.98 19.10
C GLU A 276 -35.48 12.80 19.79
N VAL A 277 -35.53 11.64 19.12
CA VAL A 277 -36.10 10.40 19.68
C VAL A 277 -35.29 9.94 20.89
N LYS A 278 -33.96 10.06 20.85
CA LYS A 278 -33.08 9.77 21.99
C LYS A 278 -33.34 10.70 23.17
N ALA A 279 -33.48 12.00 22.93
CA ALA A 279 -33.79 12.96 23.99
C ALA A 279 -35.12 12.63 24.67
N LYS A 280 -36.15 12.31 23.89
CA LYS A 280 -37.46 11.88 24.40
C LYS A 280 -37.39 10.56 25.19
N ALA A 281 -36.63 9.59 24.68
CA ALA A 281 -36.39 8.33 25.39
C ALA A 281 -35.75 8.58 26.76
N LEU A 282 -34.73 9.46 26.83
CA LEU A 282 -34.10 9.84 28.09
C LEU A 282 -35.06 10.58 29.04
N GLU A 283 -35.88 11.50 28.52
CA GLU A 283 -36.89 12.22 29.31
C GLU A 283 -37.92 11.27 29.95
N SER A 284 -38.29 10.18 29.26
CA SER A 284 -39.24 9.18 29.76
C SER A 284 -38.76 8.43 31.02
N LEU A 285 -37.46 8.47 31.32
CA LEU A 285 -36.87 7.83 32.49
C LEU A 285 -36.84 8.75 33.73
N GLY A 286 -37.12 10.04 33.56
CA GLY A 286 -37.03 11.05 34.62
C GLY A 286 -35.64 11.13 35.25
N ASP A 287 -35.58 11.40 36.55
CA ASP A 287 -34.32 11.57 37.31
C ASP A 287 -33.72 10.24 37.85
N ASN A 288 -34.15 9.08 37.33
CA ASN A 288 -33.63 7.80 37.82
C ASN A 288 -32.20 7.56 37.31
N ALA A 289 -31.21 7.89 38.17
CA ALA A 289 -29.79 7.80 37.84
C ALA A 289 -29.34 6.39 37.40
N ALA A 290 -29.93 5.32 37.95
CA ALA A 290 -29.56 3.94 37.59
C ALA A 290 -30.07 3.56 36.20
N GLU A 291 -31.29 3.99 35.84
CA GLU A 291 -31.86 3.79 34.51
C GLU A 291 -31.15 4.65 33.44
N LEU A 292 -30.85 5.91 33.76
CA LEU A 292 -30.12 6.82 32.88
C LEU A 292 -28.71 6.32 32.53
N ALA A 293 -28.06 5.61 33.45
CA ALA A 293 -26.72 5.05 33.24
C ALA A 293 -26.69 3.97 32.14
N VAL A 294 -27.79 3.21 31.97
CA VAL A 294 -27.90 2.13 30.96
C VAL A 294 -28.68 2.54 29.72
N ALA A 295 -29.38 3.68 29.77
CA ALA A 295 -30.31 4.12 28.73
C ALA A 295 -29.68 4.25 27.35
N SER A 296 -28.47 4.81 27.24
CA SER A 296 -27.80 4.97 25.94
C SER A 296 -27.43 3.65 25.29
N GLU A 297 -27.10 2.63 26.08
CA GLU A 297 -26.76 1.29 25.59
C GLU A 297 -28.02 0.55 25.12
N VAL A 298 -29.08 0.59 25.93
CA VAL A 298 -30.39 0.01 25.59
C VAL A 298 -30.97 0.67 24.33
N PHE A 299 -30.84 1.99 24.20
CA PHE A 299 -31.29 2.72 23.02
C PHE A 299 -30.56 2.28 21.75
N LYS A 300 -29.23 2.11 21.81
CA LYS A 300 -28.42 1.58 20.70
C LYS A 300 -28.83 0.15 20.33
N GLY A 301 -29.14 -0.69 21.32
CA GLY A 301 -29.67 -2.03 21.07
C GLY A 301 -31.00 -1.99 20.31
N LEU A 302 -31.91 -1.11 20.73
CA LEU A 302 -33.21 -0.94 20.05
C LEU A 302 -33.06 -0.40 18.62
N GLU A 303 -32.13 0.53 18.41
CA GLU A 303 -31.78 1.04 17.08
C GLU A 303 -31.35 -0.10 16.14
N SER A 304 -30.47 -0.98 16.63
CA SER A 304 -30.02 -2.18 15.93
C SER A 304 -31.20 -3.11 15.58
N ASP A 305 -32.04 -3.44 16.56
CA ASP A 305 -33.19 -4.32 16.38
C ASP A 305 -34.17 -3.80 15.30
N VAL A 306 -34.44 -2.48 15.31
CA VAL A 306 -35.36 -1.84 14.36
C VAL A 306 -34.80 -1.89 12.94
N VAL A 307 -33.54 -1.50 12.74
CA VAL A 307 -32.94 -1.45 11.41
C VAL A 307 -32.77 -2.86 10.84
N ARG A 308 -32.20 -3.78 11.62
CA ARG A 308 -31.96 -5.18 11.20
C ARG A 308 -33.27 -5.88 10.89
N GLY A 309 -34.26 -5.75 11.78
CA GLY A 309 -35.58 -6.35 11.60
C GLY A 309 -36.31 -5.83 10.35
N ASN A 310 -36.21 -4.53 10.04
CA ASN A 310 -36.81 -3.97 8.84
C ASN A 310 -36.14 -4.49 7.56
N ILE A 311 -34.81 -4.55 7.52
CA ILE A 311 -34.06 -5.03 6.36
C ILE A 311 -34.39 -6.50 6.08
N LEU A 312 -34.41 -7.36 7.10
CA LEU A 312 -34.71 -8.78 6.93
C LEU A 312 -36.16 -9.04 6.49
N LYS A 313 -37.12 -8.29 7.04
CA LYS A 313 -38.55 -8.48 6.72
C LYS A 313 -38.95 -7.93 5.36
N THR A 314 -38.39 -6.80 4.96
CA THR A 314 -38.86 -6.04 3.78
C THR A 314 -37.88 -6.05 2.62
N GLY A 315 -36.59 -6.32 2.88
CA GLY A 315 -35.51 -6.15 1.90
C GLY A 315 -35.18 -4.68 1.59
N ILE A 316 -35.80 -3.72 2.29
CA ILE A 316 -35.62 -2.28 2.10
C ILE A 316 -34.70 -1.73 3.18
N ARG A 317 -33.73 -0.91 2.75
CA ARG A 317 -32.70 -0.30 3.60
C ARG A 317 -33.10 1.10 4.07
N ILE A 318 -32.25 1.68 4.92
CA ILE A 318 -32.42 3.00 5.54
C ILE A 318 -32.67 4.10 4.50
N ASP A 319 -31.96 4.05 3.37
CA ASP A 319 -32.07 5.04 2.29
C ASP A 319 -33.08 4.64 1.19
N GLY A 320 -33.92 3.62 1.45
CA GLY A 320 -34.96 3.16 0.54
C GLY A 320 -34.48 2.22 -0.59
N ARG A 321 -33.18 1.94 -0.69
CA ARG A 321 -32.66 0.96 -1.66
C ARG A 321 -33.01 -0.47 -1.25
N ASP A 322 -32.99 -1.37 -2.23
CA ASP A 322 -32.92 -2.79 -1.96
C ASP A 322 -31.50 -3.22 -1.51
N THR A 323 -31.34 -4.50 -1.20
CA THR A 323 -30.09 -5.07 -0.70
C THR A 323 -28.98 -5.12 -1.75
N LYS A 324 -29.28 -4.95 -3.05
CA LYS A 324 -28.34 -5.15 -4.16
C LYS A 324 -27.91 -3.85 -4.85
N THR A 325 -28.73 -2.81 -4.76
CA THR A 325 -28.58 -1.55 -5.49
C THR A 325 -27.43 -0.73 -4.92
N VAL A 326 -26.50 -0.34 -5.80
CA VAL A 326 -25.41 0.60 -5.50
C VAL A 326 -25.94 2.04 -5.56
N ARG A 327 -25.41 2.95 -4.73
CA ARG A 327 -25.81 4.37 -4.77
C ARG A 327 -25.44 5.03 -6.10
N PRO A 328 -26.07 6.15 -6.46
CA PRO A 328 -25.68 6.93 -7.63
C PRO A 328 -24.18 7.27 -7.62
N ILE A 329 -23.54 7.18 -8.78
CA ILE A 329 -22.12 7.44 -8.97
C ILE A 329 -21.96 8.60 -9.94
N GLU A 330 -21.12 9.56 -9.58
CA GLU A 330 -20.70 10.65 -10.44
C GLU A 330 -19.18 10.75 -10.43
N VAL A 331 -18.60 10.87 -11.62
CA VAL A 331 -17.16 10.85 -11.82
C VAL A 331 -16.73 12.03 -12.66
N SER A 332 -15.72 12.75 -12.21
CA SER A 332 -15.04 13.80 -12.97
C SER A 332 -13.53 13.56 -12.94
N VAL A 333 -12.85 13.73 -14.08
CA VAL A 333 -11.38 13.60 -14.19
C VAL A 333 -10.76 14.90 -14.70
N GLY A 334 -9.47 15.13 -14.44
CA GLY A 334 -8.78 16.34 -14.88
C GLY A 334 -9.26 17.64 -14.22
N ILE A 335 -9.84 17.54 -13.02
CA ILE A 335 -10.46 18.67 -12.31
C ILE A 335 -9.44 19.66 -11.71
N LEU A 336 -8.19 19.25 -11.52
CA LEU A 336 -7.10 20.11 -11.02
C LEU A 336 -6.11 20.42 -12.16
N PRO A 337 -6.08 21.65 -12.71
CA PRO A 337 -5.30 21.97 -13.91
C PRO A 337 -3.78 21.75 -13.80
N ARG A 338 -3.25 21.78 -12.57
CA ARG A 338 -1.81 21.63 -12.30
C ARG A 338 -1.39 20.23 -11.88
N ALA A 339 -2.34 19.38 -11.52
CA ALA A 339 -2.04 18.00 -11.16
C ALA A 339 -1.53 17.23 -12.39
N HIS A 340 -0.78 16.14 -12.15
CA HIS A 340 -0.42 15.26 -13.26
C HIS A 340 -1.64 14.43 -13.69
N GLY A 341 -2.41 13.92 -12.72
CA GLY A 341 -3.78 13.45 -12.93
C GLY A 341 -4.63 13.69 -11.69
N SER A 342 -5.93 13.86 -11.89
CA SER A 342 -6.89 14.10 -10.81
C SER A 342 -8.24 13.50 -11.12
N ALA A 343 -8.94 13.04 -10.08
CA ALA A 343 -10.29 12.54 -10.16
C ALA A 343 -11.11 12.96 -8.94
N LEU A 344 -12.37 13.31 -9.16
CA LEU A 344 -13.40 13.39 -8.14
C LEU A 344 -14.33 12.20 -8.36
N PHE A 345 -14.30 11.25 -7.44
CA PHE A 345 -15.21 10.11 -7.45
C PHE A 345 -16.24 10.30 -6.32
N THR A 346 -17.51 10.37 -6.68
CA THR A 346 -18.62 10.50 -5.73
C THR A 346 -19.55 9.31 -5.88
N ARG A 347 -19.88 8.64 -4.76
CA ARG A 347 -20.87 7.56 -4.71
C ARG A 347 -21.82 7.81 -3.53
N GLY A 348 -23.04 8.24 -3.84
CA GLY A 348 -23.96 8.80 -2.83
C GLY A 348 -23.28 9.92 -2.04
N GLU A 349 -23.33 9.84 -0.71
CA GLU A 349 -22.69 10.80 0.21
C GLU A 349 -21.26 10.37 0.63
N THR A 350 -20.55 9.65 -0.24
CA THR A 350 -19.12 9.35 -0.08
C THR A 350 -18.36 9.90 -1.28
N GLN A 351 -17.40 10.79 -1.01
CA GLN A 351 -16.64 11.48 -2.05
C GLN A 351 -15.14 11.46 -1.74
N ALA A 352 -14.35 11.17 -2.76
CA ALA A 352 -12.90 11.19 -2.71
C ALA A 352 -12.35 12.06 -3.84
N LEU A 353 -11.59 13.09 -3.45
CA LEU A 353 -10.73 13.85 -4.35
C LEU A 353 -9.37 13.16 -4.39
N VAL A 354 -9.03 12.55 -5.52
CA VAL A 354 -7.81 11.76 -5.68
C VAL A 354 -6.88 12.43 -6.69
N VAL A 355 -5.61 12.55 -6.33
CA VAL A 355 -4.58 13.21 -7.15
C VAL A 355 -3.40 12.28 -7.32
N ALA A 356 -3.00 12.06 -8.58
CA ALA A 356 -1.81 11.33 -8.95
C ALA A 356 -0.68 12.30 -9.32
N THR A 357 0.51 12.02 -8.78
CA THR A 357 1.76 12.75 -9.04
C THR A 357 2.82 11.76 -9.50
N LEU A 358 3.54 12.13 -10.54
CA LEU A 358 4.60 11.35 -11.18
C LEU A 358 5.96 11.97 -10.80
N GLY A 359 6.88 11.13 -10.31
CA GLY A 359 8.23 11.52 -9.90
C GLY A 359 9.32 10.64 -10.51
N THR A 360 10.57 10.90 -10.14
CA THR A 360 11.75 10.16 -10.59
C THR A 360 12.22 9.16 -9.53
N GLY A 361 13.30 8.42 -9.80
CA GLY A 361 13.93 7.49 -8.84
C GLY A 361 14.38 8.15 -7.52
N GLN A 362 14.61 9.47 -7.53
CA GLN A 362 14.95 10.24 -6.31
C GLN A 362 13.74 10.49 -5.41
N ASP A 363 12.53 10.39 -5.97
CA ASP A 363 11.27 10.59 -5.24
C ASP A 363 10.74 9.27 -4.64
N GLU A 364 11.42 8.13 -4.87
CA GLU A 364 11.10 6.84 -4.26
C GLU A 364 11.26 6.91 -2.73
N GLN A 365 10.36 6.28 -2.00
CA GLN A 365 10.41 6.25 -0.55
C GLN A 365 11.36 5.15 -0.08
N ILE A 366 12.39 5.51 0.69
CA ILE A 366 13.27 4.54 1.33
C ILE A 366 12.57 3.95 2.55
N ILE A 367 12.45 2.63 2.60
CA ILE A 367 11.88 1.88 3.71
C ILE A 367 13.00 1.12 4.40
N ASP A 368 13.31 1.51 5.64
CA ASP A 368 14.25 0.82 6.53
C ASP A 368 13.51 -0.31 7.26
N ALA A 369 13.39 -1.47 6.61
CA ALA A 369 12.70 -2.64 7.14
C ALA A 369 13.66 -3.63 7.83
N LEU A 370 13.13 -4.51 8.68
CA LEU A 370 13.92 -5.55 9.33
C LEU A 370 14.61 -6.45 8.31
N GLU A 371 13.93 -6.78 7.21
CA GLU A 371 14.41 -7.67 6.15
C GLU A 371 15.53 -7.03 5.32
N GLY A 372 15.54 -5.70 5.22
CA GLY A 372 16.46 -4.98 4.34
C GLY A 372 15.93 -3.59 4.03
N GLU A 373 16.85 -2.66 3.73
CA GLU A 373 16.44 -1.39 3.13
C GLU A 373 15.96 -1.67 1.69
N TYR A 374 14.78 -1.15 1.34
CA TYR A 374 14.28 -1.17 -0.03
C TYR A 374 13.64 0.17 -0.40
N ARG A 375 13.38 0.36 -1.69
CA ARG A 375 12.74 1.56 -2.22
C ARG A 375 11.34 1.25 -2.73
N GLU A 376 10.36 1.98 -2.20
CA GLU A 376 8.98 1.92 -2.65
C GLU A 376 8.73 2.98 -3.72
N ARG A 377 8.30 2.53 -4.90
CA ARG A 377 7.99 3.41 -6.05
C ARG A 377 6.53 3.80 -6.12
N PHE A 378 5.64 3.10 -5.42
CA PHE A 378 4.23 3.41 -5.39
C PHE A 378 3.79 3.77 -3.97
N MET A 379 3.39 5.01 -3.78
CA MET A 379 2.87 5.52 -2.51
C MET A 379 1.40 5.87 -2.68
N LEU A 380 0.55 5.42 -1.75
CA LEU A 380 -0.84 5.84 -1.66
C LEU A 380 -1.11 6.37 -0.26
N HIS A 381 -1.34 7.67 -0.17
CA HIS A 381 -1.67 8.34 1.07
C HIS A 381 -3.16 8.65 1.11
N TYR A 382 -3.78 8.29 2.22
CA TYR A 382 -5.21 8.46 2.45
C TYR A 382 -5.38 9.39 3.65
N ASN A 383 -6.23 10.41 3.49
CA ASN A 383 -6.53 11.39 4.52
C ASN A 383 -8.04 11.43 4.78
N PHE A 384 -8.42 11.47 6.05
CA PHE A 384 -9.82 11.51 6.48
C PHE A 384 -10.09 12.73 7.37
N PRO A 385 -10.22 13.92 6.77
CA PRO A 385 -10.44 15.14 7.53
C PRO A 385 -11.82 15.13 8.22
N PRO A 386 -11.96 15.76 9.40
CA PRO A 386 -13.19 15.66 10.21
C PRO A 386 -14.41 16.32 9.54
N TYR A 387 -14.19 17.30 8.66
CA TYR A 387 -15.28 17.91 7.90
C TYR A 387 -15.99 16.91 6.96
N SER A 388 -15.33 15.82 6.57
CA SER A 388 -15.93 14.80 5.69
C SER A 388 -17.11 14.06 6.32
N VAL A 389 -17.23 14.12 7.64
CA VAL A 389 -18.37 13.58 8.40
C VAL A 389 -19.20 14.68 9.07
N GLY A 390 -18.89 15.95 8.80
CA GLY A 390 -19.57 17.10 9.40
C GLY A 390 -19.14 17.42 10.83
N GLU A 391 -17.97 16.94 11.26
CA GLU A 391 -17.47 17.13 12.63
C GLU A 391 -16.31 18.14 12.69
N ALA A 392 -16.11 18.75 13.86
CA ALA A 392 -14.90 19.49 14.18
C ALA A 392 -13.92 18.58 14.93
N GLY A 393 -12.65 18.57 14.55
CA GLY A 393 -11.65 17.70 15.16
C GLY A 393 -10.23 18.22 14.97
N ARG A 394 -9.28 17.64 15.73
CA ARG A 394 -7.86 17.98 15.61
C ARG A 394 -7.31 17.44 14.30
N ILE A 395 -6.75 18.31 13.46
CA ILE A 395 -5.97 17.91 12.29
C ILE A 395 -4.54 17.62 12.75
N GLY A 396 -4.05 16.42 12.48
CA GLY A 396 -2.73 15.95 12.93
C GLY A 396 -2.08 14.99 11.93
N SER A 397 -1.05 14.27 12.38
CA SER A 397 -0.46 13.20 11.60
C SER A 397 -1.47 12.06 11.38
N PRO A 398 -1.40 11.34 10.24
CA PRO A 398 -2.31 10.25 9.94
C PRO A 398 -2.41 9.23 11.08
N GLY A 399 -3.64 8.89 11.46
CA GLY A 399 -3.94 7.87 12.45
C GLY A 399 -3.85 6.46 11.88
N ARG A 400 -4.05 5.46 12.75
CA ARG A 400 -4.01 4.04 12.37
C ARG A 400 -5.02 3.71 11.26
N ARG A 401 -6.25 4.24 11.36
CA ARG A 401 -7.31 3.97 10.38
C ARG A 401 -6.96 4.52 8.99
N GLU A 402 -6.40 5.72 8.92
CA GLU A 402 -6.00 6.36 7.67
C GLU A 402 -4.89 5.57 6.97
N ILE A 403 -3.86 5.16 7.72
CA ILE A 403 -2.79 4.29 7.21
C ILE A 403 -3.35 2.95 6.73
N GLY A 404 -4.25 2.33 7.51
CA GLY A 404 -4.89 1.06 7.14
C GLY A 404 -5.75 1.14 5.88
N HIS A 405 -6.57 2.18 5.74
CA HIS A 405 -7.38 2.40 4.53
C HIS A 405 -6.53 2.73 3.32
N GLY A 406 -5.47 3.53 3.50
CA GLY A 406 -4.48 3.80 2.45
C GLY A 406 -3.82 2.51 1.98
N LYS A 407 -3.40 1.64 2.90
CA LYS A 407 -2.79 0.35 2.53
C LYS A 407 -3.77 -0.60 1.83
N LEU A 408 -5.03 -0.65 2.26
CA LEU A 408 -6.06 -1.43 1.56
C LEU A 408 -6.20 -0.96 0.11
N ALA A 409 -6.32 0.36 -0.11
CA ALA A 409 -6.41 0.89 -1.46
C ALA A 409 -5.13 0.67 -2.27
N TRP A 410 -3.96 0.74 -1.62
CA TRP A 410 -2.67 0.45 -2.23
C TRP A 410 -2.59 -1.01 -2.71
N ARG A 411 -3.01 -1.97 -1.87
CA ARG A 411 -3.08 -3.40 -2.19
C ARG A 411 -4.03 -3.67 -3.35
N ALA A 412 -5.12 -2.91 -3.45
CA ALA A 412 -6.06 -3.03 -4.55
C ALA A 412 -5.48 -2.55 -5.91
N ILE A 413 -4.68 -1.48 -5.90
CA ILE A 413 -4.16 -0.86 -7.14
C ILE A 413 -2.85 -1.50 -7.60
N ARG A 414 -1.93 -1.78 -6.67
CA ARG A 414 -0.57 -2.26 -6.97
C ARG A 414 -0.51 -3.42 -7.98
N PRO A 415 -1.36 -4.46 -7.91
CA PRO A 415 -1.31 -5.59 -8.83
C PRO A 415 -1.55 -5.22 -10.30
N THR A 416 -2.16 -4.06 -10.55
CA THR A 416 -2.45 -3.55 -11.89
C THR A 416 -1.45 -2.49 -12.37
N LEU A 417 -0.43 -2.16 -11.58
CA LEU A 417 0.55 -1.17 -12.00
C LEU A 417 1.46 -1.72 -13.11
N PRO A 418 1.85 -0.87 -14.07
CA PRO A 418 2.84 -1.24 -15.07
C PRO A 418 4.20 -1.55 -14.44
N ALA A 419 4.93 -2.48 -15.05
CA ALA A 419 6.32 -2.78 -14.71
C ALA A 419 7.20 -1.52 -14.79
N LYS A 420 8.30 -1.48 -14.03
CA LYS A 420 9.16 -0.28 -13.92
C LYS A 420 9.81 0.05 -15.27
N GLU A 421 10.07 -0.97 -16.07
CA GLU A 421 10.67 -0.90 -17.39
C GLU A 421 9.69 -0.28 -18.41
N ALA A 422 8.39 -0.60 -18.28
CA ALA A 422 7.33 -0.09 -19.14
C ALA A 422 6.90 1.33 -18.77
N PHE A 423 6.95 1.68 -17.49
CA PHE A 423 6.60 3.00 -17.00
C PHE A 423 7.54 3.43 -15.85
N PRO A 424 8.68 4.06 -16.17
CA PRO A 424 9.81 4.30 -15.24
C PRO A 424 9.57 5.48 -14.30
N TYR A 425 8.36 5.58 -13.74
CA TYR A 425 7.94 6.64 -12.84
C TYR A 425 7.75 6.12 -11.43
N THR A 426 8.08 6.99 -10.49
CA THR A 426 7.58 6.92 -9.12
C THR A 426 6.18 7.50 -9.09
N LEU A 427 5.25 6.81 -8.43
CA LEU A 427 3.83 7.13 -8.40
C LEU A 427 3.44 7.50 -6.97
N ARG A 428 2.96 8.72 -6.76
CA ARG A 428 2.32 9.12 -5.51
C ARG A 428 0.86 9.43 -5.78
N VAL A 429 -0.02 8.73 -5.10
CA VAL A 429 -1.45 9.00 -5.08
C VAL A 429 -1.83 9.55 -3.71
N VAL A 430 -2.59 10.64 -3.68
CA VAL A 430 -3.17 11.18 -2.45
C VAL A 430 -4.68 11.20 -2.61
N SER A 431 -5.39 10.61 -1.66
CA SER A 431 -6.84 10.61 -1.57
C SER A 431 -7.28 11.46 -0.39
N GLU A 432 -7.94 12.56 -0.70
CA GLU A 432 -8.59 13.44 0.27
C GLU A 432 -10.08 13.10 0.30
N ILE A 433 -10.54 12.55 1.42
CA ILE A 433 -11.96 12.25 1.59
C ILE A 433 -12.69 13.54 1.93
N THR A 434 -13.60 13.95 1.04
CA THR A 434 -14.35 15.19 1.19
C THR A 434 -15.74 14.97 1.80
N GLU A 435 -16.30 13.77 1.60
CA GLU A 435 -17.57 13.32 2.19
C GLU A 435 -17.49 11.83 2.53
N SER A 436 -18.13 11.40 3.62
CA SER A 436 -18.16 9.99 4.01
C SER A 436 -19.47 9.55 4.66
N ASN A 437 -20.19 8.70 3.94
CA ASN A 437 -21.30 7.92 4.46
C ASN A 437 -21.25 6.46 4.01
N GLY A 438 -20.04 5.90 3.90
CA GLY A 438 -19.85 4.49 3.55
C GLY A 438 -18.59 4.28 2.72
N SER A 439 -17.68 3.46 3.24
CA SER A 439 -16.43 3.01 2.62
C SER A 439 -15.72 4.00 1.67
N SER A 440 -15.24 5.10 2.25
CA SER A 440 -14.31 6.02 1.61
C SER A 440 -13.00 5.36 1.14
N SER A 441 -12.61 4.21 1.70
CA SER A 441 -11.51 3.39 1.21
C SER A 441 -11.76 2.83 -0.19
N MET A 442 -13.00 2.42 -0.51
CA MET A 442 -13.33 1.92 -1.84
C MET A 442 -13.52 3.07 -2.84
N ALA A 443 -14.06 4.21 -2.39
CA ALA A 443 -14.04 5.44 -3.20
C ALA A 443 -12.60 5.87 -3.56
N THR A 444 -11.65 5.69 -2.63
CA THR A 444 -10.23 5.92 -2.88
C THR A 444 -9.67 4.99 -3.95
N VAL A 445 -10.01 3.70 -3.95
CA VAL A 445 -9.57 2.76 -5.02
C VAL A 445 -10.08 3.23 -6.38
N CYS A 446 -11.39 3.51 -6.49
CA CYS A 446 -11.98 3.97 -7.74
C CYS A 446 -11.34 5.28 -8.22
N GLY A 447 -11.25 6.28 -7.34
CA GLY A 447 -10.61 7.56 -7.64
C GLY A 447 -9.13 7.44 -7.99
N SER A 448 -8.39 6.50 -7.38
CA SER A 448 -6.99 6.22 -7.70
C SER A 448 -6.82 5.64 -9.09
N SER A 449 -7.66 4.66 -9.46
CA SER A 449 -7.68 4.10 -10.82
C SER A 449 -7.89 5.22 -11.85
N LEU A 450 -8.89 6.08 -11.63
CA LEU A 450 -9.22 7.21 -12.50
C LEU A 450 -8.09 8.25 -12.58
N ALA A 451 -7.53 8.65 -11.43
CA ALA A 451 -6.47 9.67 -11.37
C ALA A 451 -5.16 9.17 -12.01
N LEU A 452 -4.83 7.88 -11.87
CA LEU A 452 -3.69 7.27 -12.55
C LEU A 452 -3.89 7.21 -14.07
N MET A 453 -5.08 6.82 -14.53
CA MET A 453 -5.42 6.84 -15.96
C MET A 453 -5.39 8.26 -16.53
N ASP A 454 -5.93 9.24 -15.80
CA ASP A 454 -5.88 10.66 -16.15
C ASP A 454 -4.44 11.19 -16.20
N ALA A 455 -3.54 10.68 -15.34
CA ALA A 455 -2.12 11.00 -15.36
C ALA A 455 -1.33 10.37 -16.53
N GLY A 456 -1.97 9.52 -17.33
CA GLY A 456 -1.33 8.78 -18.42
C GLY A 456 -0.53 7.55 -17.95
N VAL A 457 -0.82 7.04 -16.75
CA VAL A 457 -0.24 5.76 -16.29
C VAL A 457 -0.91 4.62 -17.05
N PRO A 458 -0.16 3.78 -17.78
CA PRO A 458 -0.72 2.70 -18.60
C PRO A 458 -1.16 1.52 -17.73
N LEU A 459 -2.25 1.70 -16.98
CA LEU A 459 -2.92 0.61 -16.28
C LEU A 459 -3.48 -0.38 -17.31
N PRO A 460 -3.18 -1.70 -17.21
CA PRO A 460 -3.73 -2.70 -18.11
C PRO A 460 -5.26 -2.73 -18.07
N ARG A 461 -5.85 -2.53 -16.87
CA ARG A 461 -7.29 -2.50 -16.63
C ARG A 461 -7.62 -1.56 -15.46
N PRO A 462 -8.79 -0.89 -15.47
CA PRO A 462 -9.26 -0.11 -14.32
C PRO A 462 -9.66 -1.01 -13.15
N VAL A 463 -9.49 -0.49 -11.93
CA VAL A 463 -9.84 -1.17 -10.67
C VAL A 463 -10.95 -0.41 -9.96
N ALA A 464 -12.01 -1.11 -9.55
CA ALA A 464 -13.05 -0.57 -8.70
C ALA A 464 -13.15 -1.33 -7.38
N GLY A 465 -13.75 -0.68 -6.40
CA GLY A 465 -14.01 -1.26 -5.08
C GLY A 465 -15.45 -1.09 -4.64
N ILE A 466 -15.97 -2.09 -3.95
CA ILE A 466 -17.28 -2.04 -3.29
C ILE A 466 -17.15 -2.48 -1.83
N ALA A 467 -17.93 -1.85 -0.95
CA ALA A 467 -18.10 -2.31 0.42
C ALA A 467 -19.45 -2.97 0.57
N MET A 468 -19.43 -4.05 1.32
CA MET A 468 -20.51 -4.99 1.46
C MET A 468 -20.74 -5.22 2.95
N GLY A 469 -21.99 -5.47 3.31
CA GLY A 469 -22.37 -5.81 4.68
C GLY A 469 -23.20 -7.07 4.71
N LEU A 470 -23.33 -7.63 5.90
CA LEU A 470 -24.18 -8.77 6.14
C LEU A 470 -24.88 -8.62 7.48
N ILE A 471 -26.18 -8.87 7.48
CA ILE A 471 -27.02 -8.99 8.67
C ILE A 471 -27.49 -10.44 8.71
N LYS A 472 -27.34 -11.10 9.86
CA LYS A 472 -27.77 -12.46 10.09
C LYS A 472 -28.45 -12.56 11.46
N GLU A 473 -29.64 -13.14 11.44
CA GLU A 473 -30.39 -13.57 12.61
C GLU A 473 -30.57 -15.10 12.54
N ASP A 474 -31.29 -15.68 13.50
CA ASP A 474 -31.58 -17.12 13.52
C ASP A 474 -32.52 -17.54 12.38
N ASP A 475 -33.40 -16.64 11.92
CA ASP A 475 -34.45 -16.90 10.93
C ASP A 475 -34.06 -16.51 9.49
N GLY A 476 -32.91 -15.88 9.27
CA GLY A 476 -32.46 -15.47 7.94
C GLY A 476 -31.21 -14.59 7.90
N PHE A 477 -30.81 -14.20 6.69
CA PHE A 477 -29.71 -13.26 6.47
C PHE A 477 -29.98 -12.35 5.26
N ALA A 478 -29.32 -11.18 5.24
CA ALA A 478 -29.32 -10.25 4.12
C ALA A 478 -27.89 -9.79 3.81
N VAL A 479 -27.51 -9.86 2.53
CA VAL A 479 -26.25 -9.30 2.02
C VAL A 479 -26.53 -7.92 1.44
N LEU A 480 -25.81 -6.90 1.91
CA LEU A 480 -25.99 -5.50 1.54
C LEU A 480 -24.88 -5.03 0.61
N SER A 481 -25.23 -4.52 -0.57
CA SER A 481 -24.31 -3.87 -1.50
C SER A 481 -24.13 -2.39 -1.18
N ASP A 482 -22.89 -1.90 -1.23
CA ASP A 482 -22.56 -0.49 -1.03
C ASP A 482 -23.16 0.07 0.27
N ILE A 483 -22.67 -0.47 1.39
CA ILE A 483 -23.15 -0.14 2.72
C ILE A 483 -22.94 1.31 3.12
N LEU A 484 -23.90 1.81 3.91
CA LEU A 484 -23.83 3.09 4.61
C LEU A 484 -22.98 2.99 5.87
N GLY A 485 -22.61 4.13 6.47
CA GLY A 485 -21.94 4.13 7.78
C GLY A 485 -22.77 3.46 8.87
N ASP A 486 -24.09 3.72 8.88
CA ASP A 486 -25.01 3.11 9.86
C ASP A 486 -25.07 1.58 9.72
N GLU A 487 -25.07 1.07 8.48
CA GLU A 487 -25.15 -0.36 8.20
C GLU A 487 -23.85 -1.10 8.53
N ASP A 488 -22.70 -0.44 8.44
CA ASP A 488 -21.40 -0.96 8.91
C ASP A 488 -21.40 -1.17 10.44
N HIS A 489 -21.93 -0.20 11.18
CA HIS A 489 -22.04 -0.28 12.63
C HIS A 489 -22.97 -1.41 13.09
N LEU A 490 -24.10 -1.57 12.39
CA LEU A 490 -25.17 -2.50 12.76
C LEU A 490 -25.06 -3.90 12.14
N GLY A 491 -24.23 -4.07 11.11
CA GLY A 491 -24.00 -5.34 10.43
C GLY A 491 -23.10 -6.29 11.24
N ASP A 492 -23.26 -7.59 11.00
CA ASP A 492 -22.48 -8.66 11.64
C ASP A 492 -21.17 -8.96 10.92
N MET A 493 -21.06 -8.50 9.67
CA MET A 493 -19.85 -8.58 8.88
C MET A 493 -19.82 -7.41 7.92
N ASP A 494 -18.65 -6.78 7.83
CA ASP A 494 -18.31 -5.83 6.78
C ASP A 494 -17.16 -6.38 5.96
N PHE A 495 -17.26 -6.26 4.64
CA PHE A 495 -16.16 -6.65 3.78
C PHE A 495 -16.05 -5.75 2.56
N LYS A 496 -14.83 -5.65 2.05
CA LYS A 496 -14.43 -4.74 1.00
C LYS A 496 -13.77 -5.57 -0.08
N VAL A 497 -14.31 -5.48 -1.29
CA VAL A 497 -13.81 -6.23 -2.44
C VAL A 497 -13.40 -5.23 -3.49
N ALA A 498 -12.14 -5.29 -3.90
CA ALA A 498 -11.60 -4.51 -4.99
C ALA A 498 -11.01 -5.41 -6.06
N GLY A 499 -11.07 -4.96 -7.30
CA GLY A 499 -10.64 -5.76 -8.44
C GLY A 499 -11.00 -5.14 -9.77
N THR A 500 -10.62 -5.85 -10.82
CA THR A 500 -10.95 -5.54 -12.20
C THR A 500 -12.17 -6.36 -12.63
N GLU A 501 -12.47 -6.34 -13.92
CA GLU A 501 -13.47 -7.22 -14.53
C GLU A 501 -13.05 -8.70 -14.55
N THR A 502 -11.74 -8.99 -14.49
CA THR A 502 -11.21 -10.35 -14.61
C THR A 502 -11.01 -11.04 -13.26
N GLY A 503 -10.83 -10.28 -12.18
CA GLY A 503 -10.64 -10.86 -10.85
C GLY A 503 -10.47 -9.83 -9.74
N VAL A 504 -10.29 -10.36 -8.53
CA VAL A 504 -10.07 -9.64 -7.29
C VAL A 504 -8.60 -9.26 -7.17
N THR A 505 -8.34 -8.02 -6.78
CA THR A 505 -7.00 -7.51 -6.45
C THR A 505 -6.80 -7.29 -4.97
N ALA A 506 -7.86 -7.03 -4.21
CA ALA A 506 -7.83 -7.01 -2.75
C ALA A 506 -9.17 -7.45 -2.15
N LEU A 507 -9.09 -8.18 -1.04
CA LEU A 507 -10.22 -8.59 -0.22
C LEU A 507 -9.88 -8.28 1.24
N GLN A 508 -10.76 -7.54 1.90
CA GLN A 508 -10.70 -7.30 3.34
C GLN A 508 -12.04 -7.69 3.94
N MET A 509 -12.03 -8.49 5.00
CA MET A 509 -13.24 -8.91 5.70
C MET A 509 -13.03 -8.70 7.20
N ASP A 510 -14.05 -8.19 7.87
CA ASP A 510 -14.14 -8.05 9.31
C ASP A 510 -15.49 -8.63 9.72
N ILE A 511 -15.44 -9.68 10.53
CA ILE A 511 -16.59 -10.47 10.92
C ILE A 511 -16.73 -10.37 12.44
N LYS A 512 -17.91 -9.95 12.90
CA LYS A 512 -18.22 -9.73 14.32
C LYS A 512 -18.86 -10.96 14.97
N ILE A 513 -19.38 -11.91 14.19
CA ILE A 513 -20.03 -13.14 14.67
C ILE A 513 -19.39 -14.39 14.07
N THR A 514 -19.37 -15.51 14.80
CA THR A 514 -18.69 -16.73 14.33
C THR A 514 -19.51 -17.60 13.37
N SER A 515 -20.80 -17.28 13.15
CA SER A 515 -21.76 -18.16 12.46
C SER A 515 -21.87 -17.98 10.93
N ILE A 516 -20.87 -17.38 10.29
CA ILE A 516 -20.89 -17.12 8.83
C ILE A 516 -20.34 -18.33 8.07
N THR A 517 -21.20 -18.97 7.28
CA THR A 517 -20.82 -20.17 6.51
C THR A 517 -20.15 -19.82 5.18
N LYS A 518 -19.50 -20.82 4.58
CA LYS A 518 -18.87 -20.71 3.26
C LYS A 518 -19.88 -20.34 2.16
N GLU A 519 -21.09 -20.90 2.22
CA GLU A 519 -22.17 -20.65 1.26
C GLU A 519 -22.62 -19.18 1.31
N ILE A 520 -22.73 -18.63 2.51
CA ILE A 520 -23.05 -17.22 2.72
C ILE A 520 -21.94 -16.34 2.11
N MET A 521 -20.67 -16.65 2.36
CA MET A 521 -19.55 -15.92 1.76
C MET A 521 -19.54 -15.99 0.23
N GLN A 522 -19.90 -17.14 -0.35
CA GLN A 522 -19.98 -17.30 -1.81
C GLN A 522 -21.07 -16.41 -2.41
N ILE A 523 -22.25 -16.37 -1.80
CA ILE A 523 -23.34 -15.47 -2.21
C ILE A 523 -22.89 -14.01 -2.11
N ALA A 524 -22.24 -13.67 -0.99
CA ALA A 524 -21.80 -12.31 -0.72
C ALA A 524 -20.73 -11.82 -1.72
N LEU A 525 -19.75 -12.66 -2.06
CA LEU A 525 -18.74 -12.37 -3.09
C LEU A 525 -19.34 -12.28 -4.49
N GLY A 526 -20.33 -13.12 -4.82
CA GLY A 526 -21.06 -13.03 -6.08
C GLY A 526 -21.77 -11.68 -6.25
N GLN A 527 -22.51 -11.25 -5.22
CA GLN A 527 -23.17 -9.94 -5.21
C GLN A 527 -22.15 -8.78 -5.24
N ALA A 528 -21.00 -8.93 -4.57
CA ALA A 528 -19.93 -7.95 -4.60
C ALA A 528 -19.31 -7.81 -6.01
N LYS A 529 -19.18 -8.91 -6.74
CA LYS A 529 -18.72 -8.89 -8.14
C LYS A 529 -19.66 -8.09 -9.03
N ASP A 530 -20.96 -8.35 -8.94
CA ASP A 530 -21.97 -7.63 -9.72
C ASP A 530 -21.91 -6.12 -9.44
N GLY A 531 -21.84 -5.75 -8.15
CA GLY A 531 -21.70 -4.34 -7.73
C GLY A 531 -20.39 -3.71 -8.21
N ARG A 532 -19.27 -4.42 -8.13
CA ARG A 532 -17.95 -3.97 -8.64
C ARG A 532 -17.97 -3.71 -10.14
N LEU A 533 -18.56 -4.62 -10.93
CA LEU A 533 -18.70 -4.47 -12.37
C LEU A 533 -19.61 -3.28 -12.74
N HIS A 534 -20.69 -3.07 -11.99
CA HIS A 534 -21.53 -1.89 -12.16
C HIS A 534 -20.72 -0.58 -11.93
N ILE A 535 -19.94 -0.51 -10.85
CA ILE A 535 -19.09 0.66 -10.55
C ILE A 535 -18.04 0.90 -11.63
N LEU A 536 -17.40 -0.16 -12.15
CA LEU A 536 -16.48 -0.05 -13.30
C LEU A 536 -17.19 0.53 -14.53
N GLY A 537 -18.42 0.10 -14.79
CA GLY A 537 -19.27 0.64 -15.84
C GLY A 537 -19.50 2.15 -15.68
N GLU A 538 -19.82 2.62 -14.48
CA GLU A 538 -19.99 4.06 -14.22
C GLU A 538 -18.67 4.84 -14.36
N MET A 539 -17.55 4.29 -13.88
CA MET A 539 -16.22 4.90 -14.03
C MET A 539 -15.83 5.07 -15.50
N SER A 540 -16.10 4.05 -16.33
CA SER A 540 -15.74 4.05 -17.76
C SER A 540 -16.41 5.17 -18.57
N LYS A 541 -17.54 5.72 -18.08
CA LYS A 541 -18.22 6.86 -18.72
C LYS A 541 -17.40 8.14 -18.65
N ALA A 542 -16.53 8.29 -17.66
CA ALA A 542 -15.64 9.44 -17.52
C ALA A 542 -14.29 9.24 -18.22
N ILE A 543 -13.68 8.06 -18.06
CA ILE A 543 -12.46 7.66 -18.76
C ILE A 543 -12.40 6.12 -18.83
N ASP A 544 -12.32 5.57 -20.04
CA ASP A 544 -12.33 4.13 -20.30
C ASP A 544 -10.93 3.52 -20.36
N ARG A 545 -9.93 4.30 -20.79
CA ARG A 545 -8.51 3.93 -20.86
C ARG A 545 -7.60 5.06 -20.41
N ALA A 546 -6.38 4.71 -20.01
CA ALA A 546 -5.37 5.70 -19.69
C ALA A 546 -5.14 6.69 -20.84
N ARG A 547 -4.84 7.95 -20.51
CA ARG A 547 -4.45 8.95 -21.53
C ARG A 547 -3.20 8.47 -22.27
N GLU A 548 -3.12 8.74 -23.57
CA GLU A 548 -2.02 8.28 -24.42
C GLU A 548 -0.65 8.87 -24.05
N ALA A 549 -0.66 10.05 -23.43
CA ALA A 549 0.54 10.72 -22.95
C ALA A 549 0.35 11.17 -21.51
N VAL A 550 1.47 11.24 -20.78
CA VAL A 550 1.52 11.89 -19.47
C VAL A 550 1.21 13.38 -19.61
N SER A 551 0.68 13.97 -18.53
CA SER A 551 0.40 15.41 -18.47
C SER A 551 1.61 16.26 -18.87
N GLY A 552 1.39 17.37 -19.58
CA GLY A 552 2.45 18.32 -19.91
C GLY A 552 3.11 18.96 -18.67
N ASN A 553 2.49 18.81 -17.49
CA ASN A 553 3.04 19.25 -16.22
C ASN A 553 3.91 18.19 -15.54
N ALA A 554 3.81 16.93 -15.98
CA ALA A 554 4.62 15.84 -15.46
C ALA A 554 6.01 15.86 -16.10
N PRO A 555 7.05 15.45 -15.36
CA PRO A 555 8.37 15.27 -15.95
C PRO A 555 8.28 14.17 -17.03
N ARG A 556 8.81 14.43 -18.22
CA ARG A 556 9.03 13.41 -19.24
C ARG A 556 10.34 12.70 -18.95
N ILE A 557 10.30 11.37 -18.86
CA ILE A 557 11.49 10.55 -18.63
C ILE A 557 11.90 9.92 -19.95
N VAL A 558 13.12 10.21 -20.39
CA VAL A 558 13.76 9.55 -21.53
C VAL A 558 14.83 8.60 -20.99
N THR A 559 14.71 7.33 -21.36
CA THR A 559 15.65 6.29 -20.98
C THR A 559 16.52 5.90 -22.18
N PHE A 560 17.83 5.81 -21.99
CA PHE A 560 18.77 5.26 -22.96
C PHE A 560 19.95 4.60 -22.23
N SER A 561 20.71 3.76 -22.92
CA SER A 561 21.85 3.06 -22.32
C SER A 561 23.18 3.58 -22.86
N ILE A 562 24.20 3.54 -22.01
CA ILE A 562 25.59 3.82 -22.34
C ILE A 562 26.49 2.64 -21.95
N PRO A 563 27.68 2.50 -22.55
CA PRO A 563 28.66 1.50 -22.12
C PRO A 563 29.05 1.66 -20.65
N LYS A 564 29.17 0.53 -19.92
CA LYS A 564 29.44 0.52 -18.46
C LYS A 564 30.75 1.20 -18.08
N ASP A 565 31.77 1.08 -18.92
CA ASP A 565 33.08 1.73 -18.73
C ASP A 565 32.99 3.26 -18.79
N LYS A 566 31.93 3.80 -19.41
CA LYS A 566 31.72 5.23 -19.60
C LYS A 566 30.91 5.92 -18.52
N ILE A 567 30.29 5.16 -17.62
CA ILE A 567 29.53 5.71 -16.48
C ILE A 567 30.38 6.71 -15.68
N ARG A 568 31.66 6.38 -15.46
CA ARG A 568 32.60 7.26 -14.72
C ARG A 568 32.83 8.60 -15.40
N GLU A 569 32.84 8.65 -16.73
CA GLU A 569 33.04 9.88 -17.50
C GLU A 569 31.82 10.81 -17.39
N VAL A 570 30.62 10.24 -17.42
CA VAL A 570 29.36 11.00 -17.29
C VAL A 570 29.14 11.51 -15.85
N ILE A 571 29.43 10.70 -14.84
CA ILE A 571 29.35 11.13 -13.43
C ILE A 571 30.44 12.18 -13.13
N GLY A 572 31.66 11.94 -13.62
CA GLY A 572 32.84 12.74 -13.32
C GLY A 572 33.32 12.57 -11.87
N THR A 573 34.50 13.12 -11.57
CA THR A 573 35.11 13.00 -10.23
C THR A 573 34.20 13.60 -9.16
N GLY A 574 33.72 12.77 -8.23
CA GLY A 574 32.82 13.20 -7.14
C GLY A 574 31.42 13.64 -7.59
N GLY A 575 30.99 13.26 -8.80
CA GLY A 575 29.69 13.66 -9.35
C GLY A 575 29.67 15.07 -9.93
N LYS A 576 30.85 15.68 -10.19
CA LYS A 576 30.93 17.07 -10.66
C LYS A 576 30.24 17.28 -12.02
N VAL A 577 30.49 16.39 -12.98
CA VAL A 577 29.98 16.54 -14.35
C VAL A 577 28.48 16.37 -14.40
N ILE A 578 27.95 15.32 -13.76
CA ILE A 578 26.50 15.12 -13.70
C ILE A 578 25.77 16.24 -12.97
N ARG A 579 26.34 16.79 -11.89
CA ARG A 579 25.77 17.97 -11.21
C ARG A 579 25.74 19.19 -12.11
N GLU A 580 26.81 19.43 -12.86
CA GLU A 580 26.88 20.54 -13.82
C GLU A 580 25.83 20.40 -14.93
N ILE A 581 25.64 19.20 -15.48
CA ILE A 581 24.58 18.95 -16.49
C ILE A 581 23.21 19.22 -15.87
N CYS A 582 22.92 18.68 -14.68
CA CYS A 582 21.65 18.91 -13.98
C CYS A 582 21.41 20.40 -13.68
N GLU A 583 22.42 21.14 -13.21
CA GLU A 583 22.32 22.56 -12.88
C GLU A 583 22.09 23.44 -14.11
N GLN A 584 22.76 23.16 -15.23
CA GLN A 584 22.64 23.98 -16.45
C GLN A 584 21.40 23.66 -17.26
N THR A 585 21.00 22.39 -17.31
CA THR A 585 19.84 21.96 -18.10
C THR A 585 18.54 22.06 -17.31
N GLY A 586 18.60 21.93 -15.98
CA GLY A 586 17.42 21.78 -15.11
C GLY A 586 16.81 20.38 -15.14
N ALA A 587 17.39 19.43 -15.90
CA ALA A 587 16.94 18.04 -15.94
C ALA A 587 17.44 17.28 -14.72
N LYS A 588 16.65 16.32 -14.22
CA LYS A 588 17.10 15.33 -13.24
C LYS A 588 17.65 14.12 -13.99
N ILE A 589 18.88 13.72 -13.68
CA ILE A 589 19.53 12.57 -14.31
C ILE A 589 19.74 11.49 -13.25
N ASP A 590 19.32 10.28 -13.56
CA ASP A 590 19.58 9.07 -12.78
C ASP A 590 20.38 8.08 -13.63
N ILE A 591 21.38 7.44 -13.04
CA ILE A 591 22.28 6.51 -13.73
C ILE A 591 22.36 5.22 -12.92
N ASP A 592 21.93 4.12 -13.54
CA ASP A 592 22.03 2.77 -12.98
C ASP A 592 23.43 2.17 -13.24
N ASP A 593 23.85 1.23 -12.38
CA ASP A 593 25.16 0.56 -12.48
C ASP A 593 25.32 -0.30 -13.74
N ASP A 594 24.23 -0.59 -14.46
CA ASP A 594 24.24 -1.31 -15.72
C ASP A 594 24.46 -0.42 -16.95
N GLY A 595 24.54 0.90 -16.76
CA GLY A 595 24.72 1.89 -17.83
C GLY A 595 23.40 2.49 -18.33
N THR A 596 22.26 2.15 -17.72
CA THR A 596 20.97 2.78 -18.03
C THR A 596 20.93 4.20 -17.47
N ILE A 597 20.65 5.18 -18.32
CA ILE A 597 20.49 6.59 -17.96
C ILE A 597 19.02 6.99 -18.16
N LYS A 598 18.45 7.61 -17.12
CA LYS A 598 17.09 8.19 -17.13
C LYS A 598 17.20 9.70 -16.98
N VAL A 599 16.79 10.44 -18.01
CA VAL A 599 16.76 11.90 -18.01
C VAL A 599 15.32 12.36 -17.86
N ALA A 600 15.01 13.04 -16.77
CA ALA A 600 13.68 13.54 -16.44
C ALA A 600 13.63 15.07 -16.52
N SER A 601 12.71 15.63 -17.32
CA SER A 601 12.50 17.07 -17.43
C SER A 601 11.05 17.40 -17.74
N VAL A 602 10.52 18.50 -17.19
CA VAL A 602 9.19 19.03 -17.56
C VAL A 602 9.25 19.73 -18.93
N ASP A 603 10.38 20.36 -19.24
CA ASP A 603 10.66 20.98 -20.54
C ASP A 603 11.39 20.00 -21.46
N SER A 604 10.81 19.74 -22.64
CA SER A 604 11.39 18.84 -23.64
C SER A 604 12.75 19.32 -24.14
N ASP A 605 12.95 20.63 -24.28
CA ASP A 605 14.18 21.20 -24.83
C ASP A 605 15.31 21.09 -23.79
N ALA A 606 15.00 21.32 -22.52
CA ALA A 606 15.89 21.05 -21.40
C ALA A 606 16.32 19.58 -21.35
N GLY A 607 15.36 18.65 -21.49
CA GLY A 607 15.63 17.21 -21.53
C GLY A 607 16.53 16.80 -22.70
N GLN A 608 16.24 17.32 -23.90
CA GLN A 608 17.04 17.02 -25.09
C GLN A 608 18.47 17.55 -24.97
N ARG A 609 18.66 18.76 -24.45
CA ARG A 609 20.00 19.31 -24.19
C ARG A 609 20.81 18.43 -23.23
N ALA A 610 20.19 17.89 -22.19
CA ALA A 610 20.85 16.97 -21.27
C ALA A 610 21.24 15.66 -21.96
N ILE A 611 20.34 15.09 -22.78
CA ILE A 611 20.61 13.87 -23.55
C ILE A 611 21.77 14.09 -24.53
N ASP A 612 21.76 15.19 -25.28
CA ASP A 612 22.79 15.50 -26.27
C ASP A 612 24.15 15.74 -25.62
N TRP A 613 24.16 16.38 -24.45
CA TRP A 613 25.38 16.56 -23.66
C TRP A 613 25.95 15.22 -23.21
N ILE A 614 25.12 14.35 -22.63
CA ILE A 614 25.54 13.01 -22.21
C ILE A 614 26.06 12.23 -23.41
N LYS A 615 25.30 12.20 -24.52
CA LYS A 615 25.71 11.56 -25.77
C LYS A 615 27.04 12.10 -26.29
N GLY A 616 27.28 13.41 -26.16
CA GLY A 616 28.56 14.02 -26.52
C GLY A 616 29.74 13.57 -25.66
N ILE A 617 29.52 13.21 -24.39
CA ILE A 617 30.56 12.66 -23.50
C ILE A 617 30.90 11.22 -23.88
N VAL A 618 29.88 10.39 -24.15
CA VAL A 618 30.05 8.98 -24.53
C VAL A 618 30.37 8.76 -26.01
N ALA A 619 30.27 9.80 -26.84
CA ALA A 619 30.52 9.67 -28.27
C ALA A 619 31.93 9.10 -28.52
N GLU A 620 31.98 8.03 -29.30
CA GLU A 620 33.23 7.42 -29.72
C GLU A 620 33.58 7.85 -31.15
N PRO A 621 34.88 8.03 -31.47
CA PRO A 621 35.33 8.24 -32.83
C PRO A 621 35.00 7.02 -33.68
N GLU A 622 34.12 7.17 -34.66
CA GLU A 622 33.84 6.11 -35.63
C GLU A 622 34.83 6.17 -36.78
N MET A 623 35.39 5.02 -37.15
CA MET A 623 36.34 4.94 -38.26
C MET A 623 35.63 5.37 -39.57
N GLY A 624 36.24 6.31 -40.29
CA GLY A 624 35.70 6.82 -41.55
C GLY A 624 34.73 7.99 -41.41
N CYS A 625 34.28 8.35 -40.20
CA CYS A 625 33.41 9.51 -39.98
C CYS A 625 34.18 10.83 -40.01
N VAL A 626 33.54 11.87 -40.54
CA VAL A 626 34.06 13.24 -40.64
C VAL A 626 33.52 14.06 -39.49
N TYR A 627 34.41 14.69 -38.72
CA TYR A 627 34.07 15.54 -37.58
C TYR A 627 34.56 16.97 -37.82
N ASN A 628 33.83 17.94 -37.26
CA ASN A 628 34.31 19.31 -37.15
C ASN A 628 35.16 19.40 -35.87
N GLY A 629 36.38 19.90 -35.99
CA GLY A 629 37.28 20.03 -34.86
C GLY A 629 38.02 21.36 -34.84
N LYS A 630 38.68 21.64 -33.71
CA LYS A 630 39.49 22.84 -33.52
C LYS A 630 40.93 22.46 -33.24
N VAL A 631 41.88 23.13 -33.91
CA VAL A 631 43.31 22.87 -33.70
C VAL A 631 43.72 23.34 -32.31
N VAL A 632 44.13 22.42 -31.45
CA VAL A 632 44.51 22.69 -30.06
C VAL A 632 46.00 22.96 -29.94
N LYS A 633 46.81 22.25 -30.74
CA LYS A 633 48.26 22.34 -30.68
C LYS A 633 48.88 21.91 -32.01
N THR A 634 49.81 22.71 -32.52
CA THR A 634 50.64 22.35 -33.68
C THR A 634 52.03 21.90 -33.22
N VAL A 635 52.56 20.85 -33.85
CA VAL A 635 53.92 20.33 -33.67
C VAL A 635 54.57 20.10 -35.03
N ASP A 636 55.88 19.91 -35.10
CA ASP A 636 56.59 19.81 -36.39
C ASP A 636 56.12 18.65 -37.28
N PHE A 637 55.58 17.58 -36.68
CA PHE A 637 55.12 16.38 -37.38
C PHE A 637 53.59 16.29 -37.55
N GLY A 638 52.82 17.29 -37.10
CA GLY A 638 51.36 17.28 -37.25
C GLY A 638 50.61 18.31 -36.41
N ALA A 639 49.29 18.25 -36.45
CA ALA A 639 48.39 19.09 -35.68
C ALA A 639 47.47 18.23 -34.81
N PHE A 640 47.37 18.56 -33.52
CA PHE A 640 46.37 18.01 -32.62
C PHE A 640 45.07 18.79 -32.79
N VAL A 641 44.01 18.06 -33.11
CA VAL A 641 42.66 18.61 -33.31
C VAL A 641 41.75 18.02 -32.27
N ASN A 642 41.07 18.86 -31.49
CA ASN A 642 39.98 18.45 -30.63
C ASN A 642 38.73 18.33 -31.50
N PHE A 643 38.22 17.11 -31.65
CA PHE A 643 37.15 16.81 -32.62
C PHE A 643 35.95 16.10 -31.98
N LEU A 644 36.07 15.64 -30.73
CA LEU A 644 35.00 14.94 -30.03
C LEU A 644 35.15 15.09 -28.50
N GLY A 645 34.49 16.10 -27.92
CA GLY A 645 34.49 16.35 -26.47
C GLY A 645 35.91 16.53 -25.91
N ALA A 646 36.33 15.63 -25.02
CA ALA A 646 37.66 15.66 -24.40
C ALA A 646 38.76 14.91 -25.19
N ARG A 647 38.44 14.31 -26.34
CA ARG A 647 39.39 13.51 -27.14
C ARG A 647 40.06 14.35 -28.23
N ASP A 648 41.39 14.35 -28.21
CA ASP A 648 42.23 14.94 -29.25
C ASP A 648 42.72 13.85 -30.21
N GLY A 649 42.71 14.16 -31.51
CA GLY A 649 43.29 13.31 -32.55
C GLY A 649 44.46 14.01 -33.24
N LEU A 650 45.40 13.21 -33.76
CA LEU A 650 46.57 13.73 -34.47
C LEU A 650 46.33 13.67 -35.97
N VAL A 651 46.37 14.83 -36.63
CA VAL A 651 46.54 14.93 -38.08
C VAL A 651 48.04 14.96 -38.37
N HIS A 652 48.57 13.89 -38.96
CA HIS A 652 49.98 13.83 -39.33
C HIS A 652 50.30 14.79 -40.48
N VAL A 653 51.54 15.27 -40.61
CA VAL A 653 51.96 16.20 -41.69
C VAL A 653 51.64 15.69 -43.11
N SER A 654 51.63 14.37 -43.31
CA SER A 654 51.26 13.75 -44.59
C SER A 654 49.76 13.78 -44.89
N GLU A 655 48.93 13.98 -43.87
CA GLU A 655 47.46 13.93 -43.95
C GLU A 655 46.82 15.33 -43.83
N LEU A 656 47.64 16.39 -43.78
CA LEU A 656 47.20 17.78 -43.63
C LEU A 656 46.68 18.39 -44.93
N ALA A 657 47.31 18.07 -46.07
CA ALA A 657 46.93 18.59 -47.38
C ALA A 657 47.33 17.62 -48.50
N PRO A 658 46.69 17.67 -49.68
CA PRO A 658 47.07 16.85 -50.84
C PRO A 658 48.42 17.23 -51.47
N ARG A 659 49.01 18.36 -51.08
CA ARG A 659 50.35 18.83 -51.49
C ARG A 659 51.38 18.58 -50.39
N ARG A 660 52.67 18.49 -50.74
CA ARG A 660 53.75 18.38 -49.75
C ARG A 660 53.79 19.63 -48.86
N VAL A 661 53.71 19.42 -47.54
CA VAL A 661 53.71 20.47 -46.53
C VAL A 661 55.10 20.50 -45.88
N GLU A 662 55.80 21.63 -45.95
CA GLU A 662 57.11 21.79 -45.27
C GLU A 662 56.95 22.17 -43.79
N LYS A 663 56.00 23.04 -43.45
CA LYS A 663 55.65 23.37 -42.06
C LYS A 663 54.16 23.25 -41.84
N VAL A 664 53.77 22.62 -40.72
CA VAL A 664 52.37 22.46 -40.32
C VAL A 664 51.65 23.82 -40.20
N THR A 665 52.37 24.84 -39.74
CA THR A 665 51.86 26.22 -39.61
C THR A 665 51.47 26.88 -40.94
N ASP A 666 51.90 26.34 -42.07
CA ASP A 666 51.56 26.85 -43.40
C ASP A 666 50.16 26.42 -43.85
N VAL A 667 49.56 25.45 -43.14
CA VAL A 667 48.24 24.88 -43.46
C VAL A 667 47.23 25.16 -42.36
N VAL A 668 47.63 25.05 -41.09
CA VAL A 668 46.74 25.27 -39.95
C VAL A 668 47.44 26.03 -38.84
N LYS A 669 46.70 26.91 -38.16
CA LYS A 669 47.13 27.62 -36.96
C LYS A 669 46.37 27.10 -35.74
N MET A 670 46.97 27.32 -34.57
CA MET A 670 46.30 27.05 -33.30
C MET A 670 45.00 27.86 -33.23
N GLY A 671 43.89 27.16 -32.98
CA GLY A 671 42.56 27.75 -32.91
C GLY A 671 41.73 27.66 -34.19
N ASP A 672 42.29 27.20 -35.32
CA ASP A 672 41.54 27.07 -36.57
C ASP A 672 40.46 25.97 -36.48
N ALA A 673 39.29 26.25 -37.05
CA ALA A 673 38.22 25.28 -37.21
C ALA A 673 38.44 24.49 -38.51
N VAL A 674 38.53 23.17 -38.40
CA VAL A 674 38.90 22.25 -39.49
C VAL A 674 37.98 21.04 -39.53
N LYS A 675 37.78 20.45 -40.72
CA LYS A 675 37.03 19.19 -40.89
C LYS A 675 38.02 18.03 -41.00
N VAL A 676 37.85 17.00 -40.17
CA VAL A 676 38.81 15.90 -40.02
C VAL A 676 38.11 14.55 -40.09
N LYS A 677 38.65 13.61 -40.87
CA LYS A 677 38.18 12.23 -40.95
C LYS A 677 39.00 11.33 -40.05
N VAL A 678 38.34 10.42 -39.31
CA VAL A 678 39.03 9.38 -38.54
C VAL A 678 39.53 8.30 -39.50
N ILE A 679 40.85 8.14 -39.59
CA ILE A 679 41.51 7.17 -40.49
C ILE A 679 42.05 5.94 -39.77
N GLY A 680 42.02 5.92 -38.44
CA GLY A 680 42.40 4.76 -37.64
C GLY A 680 42.83 5.12 -36.22
N PHE A 681 43.34 4.12 -35.51
CA PHE A 681 43.86 4.24 -34.15
C PHE A 681 45.32 3.76 -34.13
N ASP A 682 46.18 4.38 -33.31
CA ASP A 682 47.54 3.87 -33.08
C ASP A 682 47.57 2.73 -32.04
N ASP A 683 48.71 2.06 -31.89
CA ASP A 683 48.91 0.93 -30.97
C ASP A 683 48.74 1.31 -29.48
N ARG A 684 48.62 2.61 -29.16
CA ARG A 684 48.38 3.18 -27.83
C ARG A 684 46.97 3.77 -27.69
N GLY A 685 46.08 3.52 -28.66
CA GLY A 685 44.69 3.99 -28.67
C GLY A 685 44.50 5.45 -29.08
N LYS A 686 45.53 6.14 -29.61
CA LYS A 686 45.39 7.53 -30.08
C LYS A 686 44.76 7.59 -31.46
N VAL A 687 43.84 8.55 -31.66
CA VAL A 687 43.07 8.68 -32.89
C VAL A 687 43.91 9.36 -33.98
N LYS A 688 44.01 8.71 -35.14
CA LYS A 688 44.63 9.25 -36.35
C LYS A 688 43.56 9.94 -37.19
N LEU A 689 43.83 11.18 -37.57
CA LEU A 689 42.91 12.02 -38.33
C LEU A 689 43.53 12.41 -39.69
N SER A 690 42.67 12.65 -40.68
CA SER A 690 43.07 13.20 -41.99
C SER A 690 42.23 14.42 -42.37
N MET A 691 42.90 15.48 -42.80
CA MET A 691 42.29 16.65 -43.43
C MET A 691 42.32 16.56 -44.95
N LYS A 692 43.28 15.79 -45.51
CA LYS A 692 43.41 15.56 -46.95
C LYS A 692 42.22 14.79 -47.54
N GLN A 693 41.65 13.85 -46.77
CA GLN A 693 40.54 13.00 -47.23
C GLN A 693 39.16 13.68 -47.09
N VAL A 694 39.12 14.95 -46.70
CA VAL A 694 37.87 15.69 -46.48
C VAL A 694 37.93 17.02 -47.20
N ASP A 695 36.86 17.33 -47.93
CA ASP A 695 36.67 18.66 -48.47
C ASP A 695 36.39 19.64 -47.32
N GLN A 696 37.27 20.62 -47.14
CA GLN A 696 37.17 21.56 -46.01
C GLN A 696 35.99 22.53 -46.14
N GLU A 697 35.50 22.79 -47.36
CA GLU A 697 34.33 23.66 -47.59
C GLU A 697 33.05 22.85 -47.43
N THR A 698 32.90 21.74 -48.15
CA THR A 698 31.65 20.98 -48.22
C THR A 698 31.52 19.92 -47.12
N GLY A 699 32.62 19.41 -46.59
CA GLY A 699 32.63 18.28 -45.64
C GLY A 699 32.44 16.92 -46.31
N GLU A 700 32.45 16.85 -47.65
CA GLU A 700 32.37 15.59 -48.38
C GLU A 700 33.63 14.73 -48.15
N ASP A 701 33.42 13.44 -47.94
CA ASP A 701 34.49 12.45 -47.87
C ASP A 701 35.07 12.18 -49.27
N LEU A 702 36.29 12.66 -49.50
CA LEU A 702 36.97 12.61 -50.80
C LEU A 702 37.51 11.22 -51.12
N SER A 703 37.67 10.33 -50.13
CA SER A 703 38.18 8.97 -50.34
C SER A 703 37.26 8.10 -51.19
N LYS A 704 35.94 8.32 -51.12
CA LYS A 704 34.94 7.57 -51.93
C LYS A 704 34.89 8.01 -53.40
N LYS A 705 35.43 9.18 -53.73
CA LYS A 705 35.54 9.68 -55.13
C LYS A 705 36.78 9.11 -55.84
N GLU A 706 37.81 8.73 -55.10
CA GLU A 706 39.02 8.09 -55.65
C GLU A 706 38.76 6.61 -56.01
N GLU A 707 38.05 5.84 -55.17
CA GLU A 707 37.68 4.44 -55.48
C GLU A 707 36.79 4.30 -56.72
N LYS A 708 35.94 5.29 -57.03
CA LYS A 708 35.09 5.29 -58.24
C LYS A 708 35.82 5.69 -59.53
N LYS A 709 37.04 6.22 -59.44
CA LYS A 709 37.88 6.54 -60.61
C LYS A 709 38.81 5.40 -61.01
N GLU A 710 39.00 4.41 -60.13
CA GLU A 710 39.84 3.22 -60.37
C GLU A 710 39.03 1.94 -60.66
N ALA A 711 37.69 2.01 -60.70
CA ALA A 711 36.80 0.90 -61.10
C ALA A 711 36.42 0.93 -62.59
#